data_AF-A0A9E0VKQ2-F1
#
_entry.id   AF-A0A9E0VKQ2-F1
#
_cell.length_a   1.000
_cell.length_b   1.000
_cell.length_c   1.000
_cell.angle_alpha   90.00
_cell.angle_beta   90.00
_cell.angle_gamma   90.00
#
_symmetry.space_group_name_H-M   'P 1'
#
loop_
_entity.id
_entity.type
_entity.pdbx_description
1 polymer ?
#
loop_
_entity_poly.entity_id
_entity_poly.type
_entity_poly.pdbx_seq_one_letter_code
_entity_poly.pdbx_strand_id
1 'polypeptide(L)'
;MKRNLKFAFYALITAILTAGFNTPARAQSALDGFDPNADGVINAVALQPDGKIVIGGDFANVQGVARSRLARLNPDGSLDPSWTPAADGIVNALALQPDGKIVVAGSFHNINGLPRDYAARLEAASGAPDSWSPQANGPVYAVAVQTDGKILIGGAFTTVRTDSRPFIARLDGTGIGTADSWNANASGSVFAILLQPDGKIVAGGAFNSIGGQTRGNLARLDPAAAAADSFNPNTNNTVWSLARQADGRIVAGGDFTTVGGLARSRIARLSPLSGGADSWDPSANGTVYSLAVQPDGSILAGGNFNAIGGQPRNALARLSAVNGAADSFNPNVGGRVTAVAVQTDDKILVAGLFTNVGGDVRNRIARLERGGAVDRTLNLGVAGRSVITTAVQPDGKIIIGGQFTQVLGVTRNNLARINADGTLDTVWNPNADDVVFSVIVQPDGSIIASGQYANVSGQPHKGIARLDPVTGAADSWNPNPNNTVYTIARQPDGKIIAAGAFSSIGGQTRNGLARLDPVTGLAESWNPNPNTGAFVFSLTFQTDQQLLIGGSFSSVGGQPRGNLARVDTVTGAVDSWAPNTNGIVFVTTVQSDGKILAGGLFNTVGGQSRGNIARLDPVTGAVDSWNPGANGTVRSIVQQSDGRILVGGDFNTIGGQPRGAIARLDPVTGLADSWNPSANILIFSVVLQPDGKVLAGGAFNTIGGQPRSFYARLTNDTAALSALNVASGTATLTRDGAAARFSRVAFEQSLDNGASWTPLGTALPSLNAAAVKNESLAPGAVGYTLTGLSIPTGRYVMIRARGFYRNGYFNGAETIEDKVQNVYLFTPTAAAVSVSGRVLTASGAGLRNAVVYLTKAGGETISTRTSTFGVYRFDGLAAGQTVIVGVNSKQARFAPQIVNLDDNAAEVDFRATPE
;
A
#
# COMPACT_ATOMS: atom_id res chain seq x y z
N MET A 1 -60.59 -33.04 -35.33
CA MET A 1 -59.66 -32.98 -36.47
C MET A 1 -58.54 -32.00 -36.12
N LYS A 2 -57.34 -32.52 -35.84
CA LYS A 2 -55.96 -31.93 -35.73
C LYS A 2 -55.65 -30.62 -34.93
N ARG A 3 -54.76 -30.83 -33.93
CA ARG A 3 -53.46 -30.15 -33.59
C ARG A 3 -53.36 -28.96 -32.60
N ASN A 4 -52.51 -29.21 -31.57
CA ASN A 4 -51.41 -28.38 -30.98
C ASN A 4 -51.80 -27.17 -30.07
N LEU A 5 -51.13 -26.81 -28.97
CA LEU A 5 -49.75 -27.04 -28.46
C LEU A 5 -49.63 -26.51 -26.99
N LYS A 6 -48.77 -27.15 -26.14
CA LYS A 6 -47.96 -26.61 -25.00
C LYS A 6 -48.67 -25.99 -23.75
N PHE A 7 -48.25 -26.11 -22.48
CA PHE A 7 -47.02 -26.53 -21.79
C PHE A 7 -47.35 -27.13 -20.39
N ALA A 8 -46.52 -28.06 -19.87
CA ALA A 8 -46.66 -28.72 -18.56
C ALA A 8 -45.76 -28.12 -17.46
N PHE A 9 -46.25 -28.02 -16.21
CA PHE A 9 -45.76 -28.69 -14.98
C PHE A 9 -46.23 -27.98 -13.70
N TYR A 10 -47.03 -28.66 -12.86
CA TYR A 10 -47.12 -28.48 -11.39
C TYR A 10 -47.84 -29.67 -10.76
N ALA A 11 -47.25 -30.28 -9.72
CA ALA A 11 -47.82 -31.10 -8.63
C ALA A 11 -46.80 -32.20 -8.20
N LEU A 12 -46.56 -32.57 -6.94
CA LEU A 12 -46.92 -32.07 -5.59
C LEU A 12 -46.23 -33.03 -4.55
N ILE A 13 -45.58 -32.48 -3.49
CA ILE A 13 -45.51 -32.95 -2.05
C ILE A 13 -44.94 -34.36 -1.72
N THR A 14 -44.14 -34.68 -0.67
CA THR A 14 -43.40 -34.05 0.45
C THR A 14 -42.56 -35.16 1.13
N ALA A 15 -41.41 -34.84 1.74
CA ALA A 15 -41.00 -35.39 3.05
C ALA A 15 -39.89 -34.53 3.67
N ILE A 16 -40.12 -34.06 4.90
CA ILE A 16 -39.18 -33.31 5.74
C ILE A 16 -38.32 -34.32 6.53
N LEU A 17 -37.00 -34.19 6.51
CA LEU A 17 -36.14 -34.59 7.62
C LEU A 17 -34.86 -33.72 7.67
N THR A 18 -34.78 -32.93 8.75
CA THR A 18 -33.56 -32.33 9.34
C THR A 18 -32.53 -31.70 8.39
N ALA A 19 -32.77 -30.44 8.00
CA ALA A 19 -31.69 -29.57 7.54
C ALA A 19 -31.08 -28.88 8.75
N GLY A 20 -29.87 -29.28 9.13
CA GLY A 20 -28.97 -28.42 9.88
C GLY A 20 -28.78 -27.10 9.14
N PHE A 21 -28.47 -26.04 9.88
CA PHE A 21 -28.21 -24.71 9.36
C PHE A 21 -27.06 -24.74 8.33
N ASN A 22 -27.37 -25.03 7.06
CA ASN A 22 -26.50 -24.68 5.96
C ASN A 22 -26.65 -23.17 5.76
N THR A 23 -25.73 -22.39 6.32
CA THR A 23 -25.51 -21.04 5.84
C THR A 23 -25.23 -21.14 4.33
N PRO A 24 -26.01 -20.50 3.46
CA PRO A 24 -25.76 -20.58 2.02
C PRO A 24 -24.32 -20.12 1.76
N ALA A 25 -23.59 -20.88 0.95
CA ALA A 25 -22.26 -20.50 0.50
C ALA A 25 -22.33 -19.08 -0.07
N ARG A 26 -21.68 -18.11 0.60
CA ARG A 26 -21.56 -16.75 0.09
C ARG A 26 -20.63 -16.82 -1.12
N ALA A 27 -21.18 -16.62 -2.31
CA ALA A 27 -20.37 -16.39 -3.50
C ALA A 27 -19.61 -15.07 -3.32
N GLN A 28 -18.32 -15.07 -3.65
CA GLN A 28 -17.48 -13.87 -3.66
C GLN A 28 -18.14 -12.83 -4.57
N SER A 29 -18.56 -11.70 -4.00
CA SER A 29 -19.10 -10.61 -4.81
C SER A 29 -17.98 -9.83 -5.47
N ALA A 30 -18.29 -9.07 -6.53
CA ALA A 30 -17.31 -8.20 -7.16
C ALA A 30 -16.78 -7.10 -6.22
N LEU A 31 -17.46 -6.84 -5.08
CA LEU A 31 -17.02 -5.91 -4.04
C LEU A 31 -16.04 -6.53 -3.04
N ASP A 32 -15.95 -7.86 -2.97
CA ASP A 32 -15.28 -8.52 -1.85
C ASP A 32 -13.76 -8.60 -1.99
N GLY A 33 -13.19 -8.39 -3.18
CA GLY A 33 -11.74 -8.45 -3.41
C GLY A 33 -11.21 -9.84 -3.16
N PHE A 34 -10.79 -10.10 -1.93
CA PHE A 34 -10.31 -11.37 -1.41
C PHE A 34 -11.32 -11.94 -0.40
N ASP A 35 -12.16 -12.90 -0.81
CA ASP A 35 -13.09 -13.61 0.09
C ASP A 35 -13.13 -15.13 -0.20
N PRO A 36 -12.18 -15.89 0.37
CA PRO A 36 -12.16 -17.35 0.27
C PRO A 36 -13.31 -18.05 1.02
N ASN A 37 -13.92 -17.36 2.00
CA ASN A 37 -15.10 -17.82 2.73
C ASN A 37 -15.03 -19.30 3.19
N ALA A 38 -14.02 -19.66 3.98
CA ALA A 38 -13.91 -21.00 4.56
C ALA A 38 -14.93 -21.21 5.69
N ASP A 39 -15.45 -22.42 5.85
CA ASP A 39 -16.49 -22.72 6.85
C ASP A 39 -15.95 -23.01 8.26
N GLY A 40 -14.71 -23.49 8.37
CA GLY A 40 -14.04 -23.84 9.63
C GLY A 40 -12.78 -23.04 9.91
N VAL A 41 -12.22 -23.19 11.11
CA VAL A 41 -11.03 -22.44 11.54
C VAL A 41 -9.86 -22.70 10.60
N ILE A 42 -9.11 -21.65 10.28
CA ILE A 42 -7.80 -21.79 9.62
C ILE A 42 -6.74 -21.58 10.69
N ASN A 43 -5.83 -22.54 10.85
CA ASN A 43 -4.77 -22.50 11.86
C ASN A 43 -3.42 -22.09 11.27
N ALA A 44 -3.20 -22.35 9.99
CA ALA A 44 -1.94 -22.08 9.32
C ALA A 44 -2.14 -21.49 7.93
N VAL A 45 -1.22 -20.59 7.56
CA VAL A 45 -1.14 -19.96 6.25
C VAL A 45 0.31 -19.99 5.79
N ALA A 46 0.55 -20.40 4.54
CA ALA A 46 1.87 -20.36 3.91
C ALA A 46 1.79 -19.65 2.55
N LEU A 47 2.78 -18.79 2.28
CA LEU A 47 2.87 -17.97 1.06
C LEU A 47 3.86 -18.57 0.08
N GLN A 48 3.39 -18.95 -1.11
CA GLN A 48 4.26 -19.47 -2.17
C GLN A 48 4.92 -18.33 -2.96
N PRO A 49 6.11 -18.57 -3.58
CA PRO A 49 6.81 -17.56 -4.37
C PRO A 49 6.03 -17.02 -5.58
N ASP A 50 5.08 -17.80 -6.10
CA ASP A 50 4.17 -17.41 -7.20
C ASP A 50 2.97 -16.56 -6.73
N GLY A 51 2.91 -16.22 -5.44
CA GLY A 51 1.83 -15.45 -4.83
C GLY A 51 0.62 -16.28 -4.41
N LYS A 52 0.60 -17.60 -4.68
CA LYS A 52 -0.46 -18.48 -4.17
C LYS A 52 -0.35 -18.66 -2.66
N ILE A 53 -1.49 -18.99 -2.04
CA ILE A 53 -1.63 -19.06 -0.59
C ILE A 53 -2.12 -20.45 -0.23
N VAL A 54 -1.37 -21.20 0.59
CA VAL A 54 -1.80 -22.49 1.12
C VAL A 54 -2.38 -22.30 2.51
N ILE A 55 -3.57 -22.86 2.77
CA ILE A 55 -4.26 -22.78 4.05
C ILE A 55 -4.49 -24.17 4.63
N GLY A 56 -4.33 -24.27 5.95
CA GLY A 56 -4.54 -25.49 6.73
C GLY A 56 -5.35 -25.20 8.00
N GLY A 57 -6.26 -26.09 8.37
CA GLY A 57 -7.11 -25.88 9.55
C GLY A 57 -8.15 -26.98 9.77
N ASP A 58 -9.32 -26.59 10.27
CA ASP A 58 -10.48 -27.43 10.59
C ASP A 58 -11.72 -27.10 9.72
N PHE A 59 -11.51 -26.76 8.44
CA PHE A 59 -12.58 -26.48 7.46
C PHE A 59 -12.90 -27.67 6.56
N ALA A 60 -14.15 -27.75 6.09
CA ALA A 60 -14.65 -28.76 5.16
C ALA A 60 -14.97 -28.17 3.79
N ASN A 61 -15.15 -26.84 3.70
CA ASN A 61 -15.44 -26.13 2.47
C ASN A 61 -14.69 -24.81 2.39
N VAL A 62 -14.34 -24.43 1.15
CA VAL A 62 -13.78 -23.12 0.79
C VAL A 62 -14.53 -22.63 -0.44
N GLN A 63 -15.09 -21.43 -0.41
CA GLN A 63 -15.98 -20.89 -1.45
C GLN A 63 -17.12 -21.85 -1.85
N GLY A 64 -17.64 -22.63 -0.90
CA GLY A 64 -18.69 -23.64 -1.13
C GLY A 64 -18.22 -24.92 -1.83
N VAL A 65 -16.93 -25.05 -2.12
CA VAL A 65 -16.32 -26.26 -2.70
C VAL A 65 -15.70 -27.09 -1.58
N ALA A 66 -15.99 -28.39 -1.57
CA ALA A 66 -15.44 -29.32 -0.59
C ALA A 66 -13.90 -29.34 -0.60
N ARG A 67 -13.31 -29.09 0.57
CA ARG A 67 -11.86 -29.12 0.83
C ARG A 67 -11.63 -29.62 2.25
N SER A 68 -11.02 -30.79 2.39
CA SER A 68 -10.80 -31.41 3.70
C SER A 68 -9.50 -30.89 4.31
N ARG A 69 -9.63 -29.83 5.14
CA ARG A 69 -8.59 -29.32 6.05
C ARG A 69 -7.35 -28.69 5.37
N LEU A 70 -7.23 -28.80 4.04
CA LEU A 70 -6.20 -28.20 3.19
C LEU A 70 -6.83 -27.58 1.95
N ALA A 71 -6.35 -26.40 1.56
CA ALA A 71 -6.70 -25.76 0.30
C ALA A 71 -5.59 -24.82 -0.17
N ARG A 72 -5.57 -24.53 -1.47
CA ARG A 72 -4.72 -23.50 -2.07
C ARG A 72 -5.59 -22.43 -2.71
N LEU A 73 -5.24 -21.18 -2.48
CA LEU A 73 -5.89 -20.01 -3.04
C LEU A 73 -4.94 -19.35 -4.05
N ASN A 74 -5.52 -18.79 -5.11
CA ASN A 74 -4.83 -17.90 -6.02
C ASN A 74 -4.55 -16.54 -5.35
N PRO A 75 -3.68 -15.70 -5.93
CA PRO A 75 -3.39 -14.38 -5.39
C PRO A 75 -4.63 -13.46 -5.23
N ASP A 76 -5.73 -13.72 -5.93
CA ASP A 76 -6.98 -12.98 -5.79
C ASP A 76 -7.94 -13.55 -4.72
N GLY A 77 -7.55 -14.65 -4.05
CA GLY A 77 -8.35 -15.33 -3.05
C GLY A 77 -9.32 -16.38 -3.60
N SER A 78 -9.42 -16.52 -4.93
CA SER A 78 -10.18 -17.62 -5.53
C SER A 78 -9.53 -18.97 -5.23
N LEU A 79 -10.36 -20.00 -5.05
CA LEU A 79 -9.87 -21.36 -4.82
C LEU A 79 -9.15 -21.91 -6.05
N ASP A 80 -7.97 -22.49 -5.88
CA ASP A 80 -7.31 -23.28 -6.93
C ASP A 80 -8.01 -24.65 -7.04
N PRO A 81 -8.73 -24.92 -8.14
CA PRO A 81 -9.50 -26.16 -8.26
C PRO A 81 -8.60 -27.39 -8.46
N SER A 82 -7.35 -27.20 -8.91
CA SER A 82 -6.43 -28.29 -9.27
C SER A 82 -5.68 -28.89 -8.06
N TRP A 83 -5.65 -28.17 -6.93
CA TRP A 83 -4.93 -28.57 -5.73
C TRP A 83 -5.90 -29.13 -4.70
N THR A 84 -5.97 -30.47 -4.59
CA THR A 84 -7.04 -31.20 -3.86
C THR A 84 -6.58 -32.21 -2.81
N PRO A 85 -5.52 -31.95 -2.01
CA PRO A 85 -5.22 -32.82 -0.88
C PRO A 85 -6.37 -32.80 0.15
N ALA A 86 -6.59 -33.96 0.77
CA ALA A 86 -7.61 -34.18 1.77
C ALA A 86 -6.99 -34.85 2.99
N ALA A 87 -6.81 -34.08 4.07
CA ALA A 87 -6.42 -34.62 5.37
C ALA A 87 -7.67 -35.01 6.18
N ASP A 88 -7.59 -36.09 6.95
CA ASP A 88 -8.69 -36.60 7.79
C ASP A 88 -8.77 -35.92 9.18
N GLY A 89 -7.77 -35.11 9.53
CA GLY A 89 -7.70 -34.37 10.78
C GLY A 89 -7.20 -32.94 10.61
N ILE A 90 -7.19 -32.20 11.72
CA ILE A 90 -6.81 -30.78 11.74
C ILE A 90 -5.37 -30.61 11.24
N VAL A 91 -5.15 -29.62 10.37
CA VAL A 91 -3.81 -29.15 10.01
C VAL A 91 -3.44 -27.97 10.90
N ASN A 92 -2.33 -28.08 11.64
CA ASN A 92 -1.89 -27.09 12.62
C ASN A 92 -0.75 -26.20 12.08
N ALA A 93 0.10 -26.72 11.20
CA ALA A 93 1.25 -26.00 10.67
C ALA A 93 1.53 -26.34 9.21
N LEU A 94 2.12 -25.36 8.52
CA LEU A 94 2.56 -25.43 7.13
C LEU A 94 3.96 -24.83 7.02
N ALA A 95 4.85 -25.46 6.25
CA ALA A 95 6.15 -24.90 5.92
C ALA A 95 6.49 -25.17 4.45
N LEU A 96 7.10 -24.20 3.78
CA LEU A 96 7.59 -24.35 2.41
C LEU A 96 9.05 -24.74 2.40
N GLN A 97 9.40 -25.66 1.51
CA GLN A 97 10.77 -25.98 1.18
C GLN A 97 11.28 -25.12 0.01
N PRO A 98 12.60 -24.93 -0.13
CA PRO A 98 13.18 -24.16 -1.24
C PRO A 98 12.85 -24.69 -2.64
N ASP A 99 12.53 -25.98 -2.76
CA ASP A 99 12.10 -26.65 -4.00
C ASP A 99 10.60 -26.45 -4.32
N GLY A 100 9.87 -25.72 -3.46
CA GLY A 100 8.45 -25.45 -3.60
C GLY A 100 7.53 -26.50 -2.95
N LYS A 101 8.07 -27.62 -2.44
CA LYS A 101 7.26 -28.62 -1.73
C LYS A 101 6.73 -28.06 -0.40
N ILE A 102 5.62 -28.62 0.05
CA ILE A 102 4.89 -28.13 1.22
C ILE A 102 4.92 -29.22 2.30
N VAL A 103 5.53 -28.94 3.44
CA VAL A 103 5.41 -29.79 4.64
C VAL A 103 4.15 -29.39 5.39
N VAL A 104 3.28 -30.37 5.65
CA VAL A 104 2.04 -30.20 6.39
C VAL A 104 2.10 -31.00 7.67
N ALA A 105 1.61 -30.42 8.76
CA ALA A 105 1.65 -31.04 10.08
C ALA A 105 0.39 -30.75 10.87
N GLY A 106 -0.05 -31.70 11.69
CA GLY A 106 -1.32 -31.59 12.40
C GLY A 106 -1.68 -32.78 13.27
N SER A 107 -2.98 -33.00 13.37
CA SER A 107 -3.65 -34.06 14.14
C SER A 107 -4.32 -35.10 13.22
N PHE A 108 -3.83 -35.25 11.98
CA PHE A 108 -4.33 -36.18 10.96
C PHE A 108 -3.56 -37.51 10.96
N HIS A 109 -4.18 -38.55 10.42
CA HIS A 109 -3.58 -39.88 10.22
C HIS A 109 -3.44 -40.22 8.74
N ASN A 110 -4.17 -39.53 7.86
CA ASN A 110 -4.16 -39.80 6.43
C ASN A 110 -4.20 -38.52 5.59
N ILE A 111 -3.58 -38.57 4.41
CA ILE A 111 -3.80 -37.61 3.32
C ILE A 111 -4.11 -38.36 2.04
N ASN A 112 -5.25 -38.06 1.41
CA ASN A 112 -5.74 -38.75 0.21
C ASN A 112 -5.83 -40.28 0.39
N GLY A 113 -6.19 -40.74 1.59
CA GLY A 113 -6.24 -42.16 1.96
C GLY A 113 -4.89 -42.84 2.16
N LEU A 114 -3.76 -42.12 2.01
CA LEU A 114 -2.44 -42.64 2.33
C LEU A 114 -2.10 -42.36 3.81
N PRO A 115 -1.63 -43.36 4.57
CA PRO A 115 -1.20 -43.18 5.95
C PRO A 115 -0.07 -42.16 6.08
N ARG A 116 -0.33 -41.08 6.80
CA ARG A 116 0.56 -39.94 7.02
C ARG A 116 0.35 -39.43 8.44
N ASP A 117 0.83 -40.19 9.43
CA ASP A 117 0.61 -39.84 10.83
C ASP A 117 1.28 -38.51 11.18
N TYR A 118 0.43 -37.52 11.45
CA TYR A 118 0.68 -36.18 11.98
C TYR A 118 1.58 -35.24 11.17
N ALA A 119 2.34 -35.74 10.19
CA ALA A 119 3.11 -34.92 9.27
C ALA A 119 3.28 -35.61 7.90
N ALA A 120 3.31 -34.80 6.84
CA ALA A 120 3.52 -35.25 5.47
C ALA A 120 4.18 -34.15 4.64
N ARG A 121 4.68 -34.52 3.46
CA ARG A 121 5.08 -33.56 2.45
C ARG A 121 4.24 -33.74 1.19
N LEU A 122 3.84 -32.61 0.62
CA LEU A 122 3.00 -32.52 -0.56
C LEU A 122 3.78 -31.92 -1.73
N GLU A 123 3.52 -32.45 -2.91
CA GLU A 123 4.01 -31.91 -4.17
C GLU A 123 3.42 -30.53 -4.44
N ALA A 124 4.25 -29.59 -4.90
CA ALA A 124 3.86 -28.20 -5.09
C ALA A 124 2.69 -28.06 -6.07
N ALA A 125 2.72 -28.76 -7.20
CA ALA A 125 1.73 -28.58 -8.27
C ALA A 125 0.38 -29.24 -7.94
N SER A 126 0.39 -30.52 -7.56
CA SER A 126 -0.80 -31.35 -7.40
C SER A 126 -1.34 -31.41 -5.96
N GLY A 127 -0.48 -31.14 -4.97
CA GLY A 127 -0.79 -31.40 -3.56
C GLY A 127 -0.77 -32.88 -3.19
N ALA A 128 -0.35 -33.77 -4.10
CA ALA A 128 -0.25 -35.19 -3.78
C ALA A 128 0.84 -35.43 -2.72
N PRO A 129 0.60 -36.28 -1.72
CA PRO A 129 1.61 -36.63 -0.73
C PRO A 129 2.73 -37.48 -1.36
N ASP A 130 4.00 -37.14 -1.09
CA ASP A 130 5.15 -37.94 -1.49
C ASP A 130 5.56 -38.95 -0.40
N SER A 131 6.72 -39.60 -0.55
CA SER A 131 7.21 -40.64 0.38
C SER A 131 7.66 -40.13 1.76
N TRP A 132 7.76 -38.81 1.95
CA TRP A 132 8.16 -38.24 3.23
C TRP A 132 7.01 -38.34 4.25
N SER A 133 7.20 -39.20 5.25
CA SER A 133 6.22 -39.51 6.29
C SER A 133 6.95 -39.93 7.56
N PRO A 134 7.19 -39.01 8.52
CA PRO A 134 8.03 -39.29 9.67
C PRO A 134 7.40 -40.24 10.69
N GLN A 135 6.09 -40.50 10.61
CA GLN A 135 5.36 -41.36 11.55
C GLN A 135 5.62 -40.96 13.00
N ALA A 136 5.34 -39.69 13.33
CA ALA A 136 5.28 -39.27 14.72
C ALA A 136 4.16 -40.05 15.42
N ASN A 137 4.27 -40.29 16.73
CA ASN A 137 3.21 -40.99 17.47
C ASN A 137 2.15 -40.05 18.11
N GLY A 138 2.22 -38.76 17.82
CA GLY A 138 1.27 -37.77 18.33
C GLY A 138 1.26 -36.47 17.51
N PRO A 139 0.31 -35.56 17.80
CA PRO A 139 0.13 -34.34 17.03
C PRO A 139 1.39 -33.49 16.89
N VAL A 140 1.58 -32.95 15.69
CA VAL A 140 2.64 -31.98 15.39
C VAL A 140 2.01 -30.59 15.27
N TYR A 141 2.57 -29.62 15.99
CA TYR A 141 2.05 -28.25 16.10
C TYR A 141 2.93 -27.21 15.40
N ALA A 142 4.22 -27.50 15.21
CA ALA A 142 5.16 -26.59 14.57
C ALA A 142 6.05 -27.32 13.57
N VAL A 143 6.40 -26.64 12.48
CA VAL A 143 7.35 -27.11 11.47
C VAL A 143 8.26 -25.96 11.06
N ALA A 144 9.56 -26.22 10.92
CA ALA A 144 10.51 -25.28 10.36
C ALA A 144 11.50 -26.00 9.43
N VAL A 145 11.80 -25.40 8.28
CA VAL A 145 12.77 -25.93 7.31
C VAL A 145 14.11 -25.20 7.49
N GLN A 146 15.17 -25.95 7.77
CA GLN A 146 16.52 -25.42 7.91
C GLN A 146 17.15 -25.12 6.54
N THR A 147 18.17 -24.26 6.54
CA THR A 147 18.89 -23.85 5.32
C THR A 147 19.65 -25.00 4.64
N ASP A 148 19.99 -26.05 5.39
CA ASP A 148 20.59 -27.29 4.87
C ASP A 148 19.55 -28.31 4.36
N GLY A 149 18.27 -27.93 4.36
CA GLY A 149 17.16 -28.76 3.90
C GLY A 149 16.60 -29.71 4.96
N LYS A 150 17.17 -29.80 6.17
CA LYS A 150 16.56 -30.60 7.26
C LYS A 150 15.26 -29.96 7.76
N ILE A 151 14.37 -30.78 8.31
CA ILE A 151 13.06 -30.34 8.79
C ILE A 151 12.97 -30.56 10.29
N LEU A 152 12.67 -29.50 11.05
CA LEU A 152 12.34 -29.59 12.46
C LEU A 152 10.83 -29.68 12.63
N ILE A 153 10.40 -30.60 13.50
CA ILE A 153 9.00 -30.72 13.94
C ILE A 153 8.92 -30.56 15.46
N GLY A 154 7.89 -29.85 15.92
CA GLY A 154 7.57 -29.66 17.34
C GLY A 154 6.12 -30.03 17.61
N GLY A 155 5.83 -30.71 18.72
CA GLY A 155 4.48 -31.22 18.96
C GLY A 155 4.29 -31.90 20.31
N ALA A 156 3.27 -32.76 20.39
CA ALA A 156 2.92 -33.60 21.55
C ALA A 156 3.41 -35.06 21.42
N PHE A 157 4.15 -35.38 20.36
CA PHE A 157 4.71 -36.71 20.13
C PHE A 157 5.86 -37.04 21.09
N THR A 158 6.10 -38.33 21.33
CA THR A 158 7.24 -38.84 22.10
C THR A 158 8.23 -39.63 21.24
N THR A 159 7.78 -40.14 20.09
CA THR A 159 8.63 -40.86 19.13
C THR A 159 8.40 -40.40 17.70
N VAL A 160 9.43 -40.58 16.89
CA VAL A 160 9.38 -40.52 15.43
C VAL A 160 9.79 -41.90 14.93
N ARG A 161 8.87 -42.63 14.31
CA ARG A 161 9.03 -44.08 14.08
C ARG A 161 9.36 -44.78 15.40
N THR A 162 10.52 -45.45 15.46
CA THR A 162 11.05 -46.15 16.63
C THR A 162 11.97 -45.29 17.49
N ASP A 163 12.37 -44.11 17.03
CA ASP A 163 13.32 -43.25 17.72
C ASP A 163 12.62 -42.40 18.78
N SER A 164 13.11 -42.46 20.03
CA SER A 164 12.66 -41.57 21.09
C SER A 164 13.10 -40.14 20.79
N ARG A 165 12.13 -39.26 20.55
CA ARG A 165 12.31 -37.84 20.21
C ARG A 165 11.19 -37.05 20.87
N PRO A 166 11.24 -36.85 22.20
CA PRO A 166 10.11 -36.25 22.89
C PRO A 166 9.95 -34.78 22.51
N PHE A 167 8.78 -34.48 21.94
CA PHE A 167 8.19 -33.19 21.61
C PHE A 167 8.90 -32.32 20.58
N ILE A 168 10.16 -32.60 20.24
CA ILE A 168 10.89 -31.95 19.15
C ILE A 168 11.85 -32.93 18.48
N ALA A 169 11.88 -32.92 17.15
CA ALA A 169 12.76 -33.77 16.35
C ALA A 169 13.32 -33.01 15.15
N ARG A 170 14.55 -33.36 14.75
CA ARG A 170 15.12 -32.96 13.47
C ARG A 170 15.16 -34.15 12.53
N LEU A 171 14.66 -33.94 11.32
CA LEU A 171 14.40 -34.97 10.34
C LEU A 171 15.18 -34.72 9.05
N ASP A 172 15.52 -35.79 8.35
CA ASP A 172 15.97 -35.68 6.96
C ASP A 172 14.86 -35.04 6.10
N GLY A 173 15.25 -34.15 5.20
CA GLY A 173 14.34 -33.44 4.31
C GLY A 173 14.30 -33.97 2.88
N THR A 174 14.97 -35.08 2.57
CA THR A 174 15.05 -35.63 1.20
C THR A 174 14.68 -37.10 1.10
N GLY A 175 14.74 -37.85 2.21
CA GLY A 175 14.29 -39.23 2.33
C GLY A 175 12.87 -39.31 2.90
N ILE A 176 12.68 -40.21 3.87
CA ILE A 176 11.36 -40.57 4.42
C ILE A 176 11.02 -39.87 5.75
N GLY A 177 11.84 -38.90 6.17
CA GLY A 177 11.63 -38.16 7.44
C GLY A 177 12.11 -38.94 8.67
N THR A 178 13.21 -39.67 8.56
CA THR A 178 13.93 -40.27 9.69
C THR A 178 14.57 -39.21 10.57
N ALA A 179 14.60 -39.45 11.88
CA ALA A 179 15.25 -38.56 12.82
C ALA A 179 16.77 -38.77 12.80
N ASP A 180 17.55 -37.69 12.83
CA ASP A 180 19.00 -37.79 13.00
C ASP A 180 19.39 -37.85 14.49
N SER A 181 20.69 -37.82 14.80
CA SER A 181 21.21 -37.90 16.17
C SER A 181 20.90 -36.69 17.05
N TRP A 182 20.35 -35.61 16.49
CA TRP A 182 19.98 -34.41 17.24
C TRP A 182 18.73 -34.70 18.08
N ASN A 183 18.87 -34.59 19.40
CA ASN A 183 17.79 -34.86 20.34
C ASN A 183 17.85 -33.90 21.54
N ALA A 184 16.92 -32.97 21.60
CA ALA A 184 16.85 -31.98 22.67
C ALA A 184 16.14 -32.50 23.93
N ASN A 185 15.48 -33.66 23.90
CA ASN A 185 14.78 -34.26 25.05
C ASN A 185 13.92 -33.24 25.86
N ALA A 186 12.96 -32.60 25.21
CA ALA A 186 12.04 -31.70 25.90
C ALA A 186 11.14 -32.46 26.89
N SER A 187 10.70 -31.81 27.96
CA SER A 187 9.76 -32.41 28.94
C SER A 187 8.28 -32.16 28.65
N GLY A 188 7.95 -31.39 27.62
CA GLY A 188 6.58 -31.08 27.25
C GLY A 188 6.46 -30.51 25.83
N SER A 189 5.23 -30.26 25.40
CA SER A 189 4.92 -29.94 24.00
C SER A 189 5.60 -28.67 23.51
N VAL A 190 6.02 -28.69 22.24
CA VAL A 190 6.62 -27.55 21.55
C VAL A 190 5.62 -27.00 20.54
N PHE A 191 5.27 -25.73 20.66
CA PHE A 191 4.26 -25.04 19.85
C PHE A 191 4.85 -24.07 18.83
N ALA A 192 6.09 -23.63 19.02
CA ALA A 192 6.76 -22.70 18.11
C ALA A 192 8.24 -23.09 17.93
N ILE A 193 8.72 -22.98 16.69
CA ILE A 193 10.13 -23.15 16.33
C ILE A 193 10.55 -21.95 15.47
N LEU A 194 11.59 -21.26 15.90
CA LEU A 194 12.18 -20.13 15.17
C LEU A 194 13.65 -20.44 14.86
N LEU A 195 14.02 -20.29 13.58
CA LEU A 195 15.39 -20.45 13.12
C LEU A 195 16.13 -19.12 13.11
N GLN A 196 17.35 -19.13 13.64
CA GLN A 196 18.27 -18.00 13.59
C GLN A 196 19.26 -18.12 12.42
N PRO A 197 19.81 -17.00 11.91
CA PRO A 197 20.74 -17.01 10.78
C PRO A 197 22.05 -17.78 11.04
N ASP A 198 22.46 -17.91 12.30
CA ASP A 198 23.61 -18.69 12.73
C ASP A 198 23.31 -20.21 12.85
N GLY A 199 22.09 -20.61 12.50
CA GLY A 199 21.63 -21.99 12.56
C GLY A 199 21.03 -22.40 13.91
N LYS A 200 21.10 -21.56 14.95
CA LYS A 200 20.50 -21.87 16.25
C LYS A 200 18.99 -21.96 16.16
N ILE A 201 18.42 -22.79 17.04
CA ILE A 201 16.99 -23.13 17.04
C ILE A 201 16.38 -22.60 18.34
N VAL A 202 15.37 -21.74 18.25
CA VAL A 202 14.62 -21.26 19.41
C VAL A 202 13.29 -22.00 19.48
N ALA A 203 13.04 -22.70 20.57
CA ALA A 203 11.85 -23.51 20.79
C ALA A 203 10.97 -22.87 21.88
N GLY A 204 9.71 -22.61 21.55
CA GLY A 204 8.67 -22.13 22.47
C GLY A 204 7.61 -23.22 22.69
N GLY A 205 7.13 -23.39 23.91
CA GLY A 205 6.22 -24.49 24.24
C GLY A 205 5.70 -24.47 25.68
N ALA A 206 5.25 -25.65 26.13
CA ALA A 206 4.78 -25.94 27.49
C ALA A 206 5.69 -26.99 28.16
N PHE A 207 6.99 -26.71 28.25
CA PHE A 207 8.01 -27.60 28.82
C PHE A 207 8.74 -26.92 30.00
N ASN A 208 9.33 -27.72 30.88
CA ASN A 208 10.11 -27.23 32.03
C ASN A 208 11.62 -27.50 31.90
N SER A 209 12.00 -28.28 30.90
CA SER A 209 13.38 -28.64 30.57
C SER A 209 13.50 -29.00 29.10
N ILE A 210 14.66 -28.68 28.51
CA ILE A 210 15.04 -28.99 27.13
C ILE A 210 16.55 -28.82 26.98
N GLY A 211 17.16 -29.57 26.08
CA GLY A 211 18.59 -29.55 25.77
C GLY A 211 19.48 -29.89 26.97
N GLY A 212 19.01 -30.77 27.87
CA GLY A 212 19.70 -31.15 29.09
C GLY A 212 19.69 -30.11 30.22
N GLN A 213 18.92 -29.02 30.08
CA GLN A 213 18.87 -27.92 31.03
C GLN A 213 17.45 -27.66 31.53
N THR A 214 17.32 -27.09 32.73
CA THR A 214 16.03 -26.55 33.21
C THR A 214 15.76 -25.23 32.50
N ARG A 215 14.73 -25.20 31.66
CA ARG A 215 14.32 -24.06 30.84
C ARG A 215 12.80 -24.06 30.75
N GLY A 216 12.18 -23.07 31.36
CA GLY A 216 10.72 -22.92 31.33
C GLY A 216 10.27 -22.34 30.00
N ASN A 217 9.51 -23.13 29.23
CA ASN A 217 8.65 -22.75 28.10
C ASN A 217 9.32 -22.07 26.88
N LEU A 218 10.58 -21.65 26.98
CA LEU A 218 11.34 -21.04 25.90
C LEU A 218 12.84 -21.30 26.09
N ALA A 219 13.50 -21.81 25.06
CA ALA A 219 14.94 -22.07 25.07
C ALA A 219 15.56 -21.91 23.68
N ARG A 220 16.87 -21.71 23.64
CA ARG A 220 17.66 -21.78 22.41
C ARG A 220 18.60 -22.98 22.44
N LEU A 221 18.67 -23.69 21.33
CA LEU A 221 19.37 -24.96 21.17
C LEU A 221 20.51 -24.83 20.17
N ASP A 222 21.60 -25.50 20.48
CA ASP A 222 22.73 -25.66 19.59
C ASP A 222 22.36 -26.55 18.39
N PRO A 223 22.71 -26.14 17.15
CA PRO A 223 22.35 -26.89 15.95
C PRO A 223 23.07 -28.24 15.82
N ALA A 224 24.19 -28.47 16.50
CA ALA A 224 24.89 -29.75 16.44
C ALA A 224 24.55 -30.64 17.63
N ALA A 225 24.69 -30.12 18.85
CA ALA A 225 24.60 -30.87 20.09
C ALA A 225 23.18 -30.99 20.65
N ALA A 226 22.21 -30.23 20.14
CA ALA A 226 20.86 -30.09 20.72
C ALA A 226 20.81 -29.57 22.17
N ALA A 227 21.96 -29.17 22.72
CA ALA A 227 22.08 -28.64 24.07
C ALA A 227 21.49 -27.22 24.15
N ALA A 228 20.84 -26.90 25.26
CA ALA A 228 20.35 -25.54 25.49
C ALA A 228 21.49 -24.63 25.94
N ASP A 229 21.62 -23.46 25.29
CA ASP A 229 22.67 -22.49 25.61
C ASP A 229 22.27 -21.53 26.75
N SER A 230 23.03 -20.44 26.92
CA SER A 230 22.82 -19.45 27.99
C SER A 230 21.55 -18.60 27.82
N PHE A 231 20.87 -18.67 26.68
CA PHE A 231 19.59 -17.99 26.46
C PHE A 231 18.49 -18.64 27.31
N ASN A 232 18.05 -17.94 28.36
CA ASN A 232 17.05 -18.44 29.30
C ASN A 232 16.03 -17.36 29.67
N PRO A 233 14.98 -17.16 28.87
CA PRO A 233 13.91 -16.21 29.18
C PRO A 233 13.07 -16.62 30.39
N ASN A 234 12.94 -17.93 30.64
CA ASN A 234 12.18 -18.50 31.74
C ASN A 234 10.77 -17.90 31.87
N THR A 235 9.95 -18.04 30.81
CA THR A 235 8.55 -17.60 30.85
C THR A 235 7.75 -18.51 31.77
N ASN A 236 6.81 -17.94 32.54
CA ASN A 236 6.04 -18.71 33.53
C ASN A 236 4.87 -19.50 32.94
N ASN A 237 4.61 -19.40 31.64
CA ASN A 237 3.55 -20.11 30.95
C ASN A 237 3.90 -20.32 29.47
N THR A 238 3.00 -20.98 28.74
CA THR A 238 3.16 -21.40 27.35
C THR A 238 3.52 -20.26 26.40
N VAL A 239 4.46 -20.54 25.50
CA VAL A 239 4.80 -19.69 24.35
C VAL A 239 4.22 -20.31 23.08
N TRP A 240 3.32 -19.58 22.41
CA TRP A 240 2.59 -20.02 21.22
C TRP A 240 3.25 -19.55 19.92
N SER A 241 3.97 -18.43 19.94
CA SER A 241 4.55 -17.83 18.75
C SER A 241 5.87 -17.14 19.01
N LEU A 242 6.74 -17.13 17.99
CA LEU A 242 8.05 -16.52 18.00
C LEU A 242 8.28 -15.78 16.68
N ALA A 243 8.77 -14.55 16.77
CA ALA A 243 9.17 -13.77 15.61
C ALA A 243 10.55 -13.12 15.85
N ARG A 244 11.37 -13.02 14.79
CA ARG A 244 12.70 -12.41 14.87
C ARG A 244 12.69 -11.04 14.20
N GLN A 245 13.23 -10.04 14.89
CA GLN A 245 13.49 -8.72 14.31
C GLN A 245 14.81 -8.71 13.52
N ALA A 246 15.00 -7.67 12.71
CA ALA A 246 16.19 -7.52 11.87
C ALA A 246 17.50 -7.42 12.69
N ASP A 247 17.41 -6.78 13.87
CA ASP A 247 18.49 -6.64 14.86
C ASP A 247 18.76 -7.92 15.69
N GLY A 248 18.13 -9.03 15.31
CA GLY A 248 18.29 -10.32 15.99
C GLY A 248 17.45 -10.50 17.26
N ARG A 249 16.80 -9.45 17.80
CA ARG A 249 15.89 -9.59 18.95
C ARG A 249 14.74 -10.53 18.63
N ILE A 250 14.24 -11.22 19.66
CA ILE A 250 13.15 -12.19 19.52
C ILE A 250 11.92 -11.64 20.22
N VAL A 251 10.78 -11.64 19.54
CA VAL A 251 9.48 -11.34 20.15
C VAL A 251 8.78 -12.67 20.40
N ALA A 252 8.37 -12.90 21.65
CA ALA A 252 7.62 -14.07 22.08
C ALA A 252 6.17 -13.68 22.38
N GLY A 253 5.22 -14.48 21.91
CA GLY A 253 3.78 -14.35 22.17
C GLY A 253 3.25 -15.63 22.82
N GLY A 254 2.37 -15.51 23.81
CA GLY A 254 1.94 -16.65 24.60
C GLY A 254 0.84 -16.37 25.62
N ASP A 255 0.80 -17.21 26.66
CA ASP A 255 -0.07 -17.10 27.85
C ASP A 255 0.70 -16.66 29.11
N PHE A 256 1.99 -16.36 28.97
CA PHE A 256 2.83 -15.96 30.10
C PHE A 256 2.44 -14.58 30.65
N THR A 257 2.71 -14.37 31.93
CA THR A 257 2.54 -13.08 32.61
C THR A 257 3.87 -12.52 33.11
N THR A 258 4.94 -13.33 33.10
CA THR A 258 6.29 -12.90 33.45
C THR A 258 7.35 -13.56 32.58
N VAL A 259 8.45 -12.86 32.36
CA VAL A 259 9.69 -13.36 31.73
C VAL A 259 10.84 -13.11 32.71
N GLY A 260 11.48 -14.17 33.21
CA GLY A 260 12.58 -14.02 34.18
C GLY A 260 12.18 -13.27 35.46
N GLY A 261 10.90 -13.36 35.86
CA GLY A 261 10.33 -12.64 37.00
C GLY A 261 9.86 -11.20 36.68
N LEU A 262 10.24 -10.64 35.53
CA LEU A 262 9.74 -9.33 35.09
C LEU A 262 8.33 -9.46 34.51
N ALA A 263 7.40 -8.62 34.94
CA ALA A 263 6.03 -8.61 34.45
C ALA A 263 5.98 -8.32 32.95
N ARG A 264 5.49 -9.27 32.15
CA ARG A 264 5.30 -9.15 30.70
C ARG A 264 4.06 -9.93 30.34
N SER A 265 2.97 -9.23 30.03
CA SER A 265 1.68 -9.88 29.78
C SER A 265 1.57 -10.34 28.34
N ARG A 266 1.77 -11.64 28.13
CA ARG A 266 1.47 -12.43 26.92
C ARG A 266 2.24 -12.08 25.66
N ILE A 267 3.05 -11.02 25.72
CA ILE A 267 3.98 -10.64 24.67
C ILE A 267 5.21 -9.98 25.29
N ALA A 268 6.40 -10.29 24.78
CA ALA A 268 7.65 -9.73 25.26
C ALA A 268 8.70 -9.71 24.15
N ARG A 269 9.59 -8.72 24.19
CA ARG A 269 10.80 -8.70 23.39
C ARG A 269 12.02 -9.07 24.23
N LEU A 270 12.84 -9.94 23.67
CA LEU A 270 13.92 -10.63 24.37
C LEU A 270 15.27 -10.27 23.75
N SER A 271 16.26 -10.08 24.62
CA SER A 271 17.67 -9.94 24.23
C SER A 271 18.14 -11.16 23.45
N PRO A 272 18.78 -10.99 22.28
CA PRO A 272 19.31 -12.11 21.51
C PRO A 272 20.44 -12.85 22.22
N LEU A 273 21.06 -12.25 23.24
CA LEU A 273 22.16 -12.86 23.96
C LEU A 273 21.65 -13.71 25.13
N SER A 274 20.93 -13.10 26.06
CA SER A 274 20.53 -13.74 27.34
C SER A 274 19.10 -14.26 27.35
N GLY A 275 18.23 -13.77 26.47
CA GLY A 275 16.79 -14.05 26.52
C GLY A 275 16.03 -13.24 27.56
N GLY A 276 16.68 -12.34 28.31
CA GLY A 276 16.00 -11.41 29.22
C GLY A 276 15.09 -10.45 28.47
N ALA A 277 13.93 -10.13 29.04
CA ALA A 277 13.00 -9.15 28.46
C ALA A 277 13.53 -7.71 28.60
N ASP A 278 13.44 -6.91 27.55
CA ASP A 278 13.78 -5.48 27.57
C ASP A 278 12.56 -4.60 27.91
N SER A 279 12.70 -3.26 27.85
CA SER A 279 11.66 -2.28 28.23
C SER A 279 10.43 -2.26 27.31
N TRP A 280 10.45 -2.97 26.18
CA TRP A 280 9.32 -3.07 25.27
C TRP A 280 8.20 -3.94 25.89
N ASP A 281 7.10 -3.31 26.26
CA ASP A 281 5.98 -3.96 26.94
C ASP A 281 4.61 -3.48 26.39
N PRO A 282 4.10 -4.15 25.34
CA PRO A 282 2.76 -3.88 24.83
C PRO A 282 1.65 -4.31 25.78
N SER A 283 1.88 -5.25 26.70
CA SER A 283 0.89 -5.83 27.61
C SER A 283 -0.46 -6.20 26.96
N ALA A 284 -0.57 -7.44 26.44
CA ALA A 284 -1.83 -7.94 25.90
C ALA A 284 -2.71 -8.53 27.00
N ASN A 285 -4.00 -8.18 26.99
CA ASN A 285 -4.94 -8.69 28.00
C ASN A 285 -5.51 -10.08 27.71
N GLY A 286 -5.16 -10.68 26.57
CA GLY A 286 -5.52 -12.03 26.16
C GLY A 286 -4.42 -12.67 25.31
N THR A 287 -4.51 -13.98 25.08
CA THR A 287 -3.45 -14.80 24.47
C THR A 287 -2.99 -14.25 23.12
N VAL A 288 -1.68 -14.25 22.89
CA VAL A 288 -1.10 -13.94 21.57
C VAL A 288 -0.70 -15.24 20.90
N TYR A 289 -1.42 -15.61 19.84
CA TYR A 289 -1.24 -16.87 19.11
C TYR A 289 -0.30 -16.75 17.91
N SER A 290 -0.15 -15.56 17.35
CA SER A 290 0.66 -15.34 16.14
C SER A 290 1.39 -14.00 16.17
N LEU A 291 2.63 -14.01 15.70
CA LEU A 291 3.48 -12.83 15.53
C LEU A 291 4.06 -12.81 14.12
N ALA A 292 4.09 -11.63 13.50
CA ALA A 292 4.79 -11.39 12.26
C ALA A 292 5.50 -10.02 12.29
N VAL A 293 6.67 -9.93 11.66
CA VAL A 293 7.42 -8.66 11.51
C VAL A 293 7.20 -8.12 10.11
N GLN A 294 6.79 -6.87 9.98
CA GLN A 294 6.67 -6.20 8.69
C GLN A 294 8.04 -5.69 8.20
N PRO A 295 8.22 -5.39 6.90
CA PRO A 295 9.49 -4.88 6.37
C PRO A 295 9.98 -3.58 7.00
N ASP A 296 9.08 -2.76 7.56
CA ASP A 296 9.42 -1.54 8.31
C ASP A 296 9.81 -1.80 9.78
N GLY A 297 9.86 -3.08 10.19
CA GLY A 297 10.22 -3.52 11.53
C GLY A 297 9.06 -3.57 12.53
N SER A 298 7.89 -3.04 12.18
CA SER A 298 6.70 -3.11 13.06
C SER A 298 6.24 -4.55 13.28
N ILE A 299 5.60 -4.80 14.43
CA ILE A 299 5.20 -6.14 14.85
C ILE A 299 3.69 -6.27 14.77
N LEU A 300 3.20 -7.23 13.99
CA LEU A 300 1.80 -7.64 14.00
C LEU A 300 1.60 -8.73 15.06
N ALA A 301 0.63 -8.53 15.94
CA ALA A 301 0.23 -9.49 16.96
C ALA A 301 -1.22 -9.93 16.73
N GLY A 302 -1.43 -11.23 16.48
CA GLY A 302 -2.73 -11.87 16.35
C GLY A 302 -3.04 -12.74 17.56
N GLY A 303 -4.26 -12.68 18.09
CA GLY A 303 -4.60 -13.35 19.33
C GLY A 303 -6.08 -13.39 19.70
N ASN A 304 -6.35 -13.61 20.99
CA ASN A 304 -7.66 -13.52 21.62
C ASN A 304 -7.66 -12.44 22.71
N PHE A 305 -7.22 -11.24 22.36
CA PHE A 305 -7.21 -10.06 23.22
C PHE A 305 -8.19 -9.00 22.70
N ASN A 306 -8.58 -8.06 23.56
CA ASN A 306 -9.34 -6.86 23.17
C ASN A 306 -8.60 -5.55 23.54
N ALA A 307 -7.41 -5.65 24.15
CA ALA A 307 -6.50 -4.53 24.36
C ALA A 307 -5.03 -4.99 24.32
N ILE A 308 -4.18 -4.18 23.68
CA ILE A 308 -2.73 -4.35 23.58
C ILE A 308 -2.09 -3.01 23.17
N GLY A 309 -0.85 -2.77 23.57
CA GLY A 309 -0.08 -1.58 23.22
C GLY A 309 -0.70 -0.28 23.75
N GLY A 310 -1.40 -0.36 24.88
CA GLY A 310 -2.12 0.78 25.49
C GLY A 310 -3.41 1.20 24.79
N GLN A 311 -3.90 0.42 23.81
CA GLN A 311 -5.09 0.77 23.02
C GLN A 311 -6.12 -0.38 22.98
N PRO A 312 -7.43 -0.08 22.83
CA PRO A 312 -8.44 -1.08 22.50
C PRO A 312 -8.20 -1.63 21.09
N ARG A 313 -7.87 -2.92 20.99
CA ARG A 313 -7.57 -3.60 19.73
C ARG A 313 -8.11 -5.01 19.80
N ASN A 314 -9.07 -5.33 18.93
CA ASN A 314 -9.71 -6.64 18.93
C ASN A 314 -8.91 -7.61 18.06
N ALA A 315 -8.32 -8.61 18.71
CA ALA A 315 -7.66 -9.80 18.17
C ALA A 315 -6.48 -9.58 17.20
N LEU A 316 -6.25 -8.37 16.70
CA LEU A 316 -5.13 -8.00 15.87
C LEU A 316 -4.67 -6.57 16.18
N ALA A 317 -3.36 -6.39 16.31
CA ALA A 317 -2.75 -5.08 16.47
C ALA A 317 -1.41 -5.00 15.73
N ARG A 318 -1.04 -3.78 15.33
CA ARG A 318 0.32 -3.47 14.93
C ARG A 318 1.01 -2.64 16.01
N LEU A 319 2.20 -3.06 16.38
CA LEU A 319 2.96 -2.52 17.49
C LEU A 319 4.24 -1.88 16.96
N SER A 320 4.54 -0.71 17.49
CA SER A 320 5.81 -0.03 17.28
C SER A 320 6.97 -0.92 17.73
N ALA A 321 7.95 -1.10 16.86
CA ALA A 321 9.18 -1.79 17.17
C ALA A 321 10.01 -1.09 18.25
N VAL A 322 9.74 0.19 18.55
CA VAL A 322 10.53 0.97 19.50
C VAL A 322 10.01 0.79 20.91
N ASN A 323 8.72 1.03 21.12
CA ASN A 323 8.11 1.16 22.45
C ASN A 323 6.93 0.23 22.71
N GLY A 324 6.49 -0.56 21.72
CA GLY A 324 5.40 -1.53 21.89
C GLY A 324 4.00 -0.91 21.91
N ALA A 325 3.88 0.40 21.68
CA ALA A 325 2.58 1.06 21.54
C ALA A 325 1.88 0.61 20.25
N ALA A 326 0.55 0.47 20.31
CA ALA A 326 -0.27 0.19 19.13
C ALA A 326 -0.48 1.47 18.32
N ASP A 327 -0.29 1.41 17.00
CA ASP A 327 -0.52 2.55 16.09
C ASP A 327 -1.99 2.63 15.62
N SER A 328 -2.28 3.44 14.60
CA SER A 328 -3.64 3.61 14.06
C SER A 328 -4.21 2.38 13.34
N PHE A 329 -3.43 1.31 13.14
CA PHE A 329 -3.90 0.06 12.55
C PHE A 329 -4.92 -0.61 13.49
N ASN A 330 -6.19 -0.56 13.10
CA ASN A 330 -7.29 -1.16 13.85
C ASN A 330 -8.33 -1.82 12.92
N PRO A 331 -8.04 -3.03 12.42
CA PRO A 331 -8.97 -3.77 11.56
C PRO A 331 -10.21 -4.28 12.30
N ASN A 332 -10.21 -4.26 13.64
CA ASN A 332 -11.31 -4.71 14.47
C ASN A 332 -11.82 -6.11 14.09
N VAL A 333 -10.96 -7.13 14.25
CA VAL A 333 -11.29 -8.51 13.90
C VAL A 333 -12.26 -9.09 14.93
N GLY A 334 -13.42 -9.56 14.48
CA GLY A 334 -14.53 -10.01 15.33
C GLY A 334 -14.37 -11.40 15.95
N GLY A 335 -13.13 -11.86 16.18
CA GLY A 335 -12.85 -13.18 16.74
C GLY A 335 -11.36 -13.51 16.78
N ARG A 336 -11.01 -14.63 17.42
CA ARG A 336 -9.62 -15.05 17.61
C ARG A 336 -8.86 -15.15 16.29
N VAL A 337 -7.69 -14.53 16.23
CA VAL A 337 -6.70 -14.69 15.14
C VAL A 337 -5.68 -15.75 15.57
N THR A 338 -5.48 -16.75 14.74
CA THR A 338 -4.57 -17.90 14.96
C THR A 338 -3.30 -17.79 14.11
N ALA A 339 -3.36 -17.13 12.95
CA ALA A 339 -2.23 -16.91 12.08
C ALA A 339 -2.25 -15.53 11.41
N VAL A 340 -1.08 -14.92 11.31
CA VAL A 340 -0.83 -13.68 10.59
C VAL A 340 0.36 -13.89 9.67
N ALA A 341 0.24 -13.49 8.41
CA ALA A 341 1.32 -13.53 7.43
C ALA A 341 1.40 -12.21 6.65
N VAL A 342 2.62 -11.73 6.39
CA VAL A 342 2.88 -10.52 5.60
C VAL A 342 3.27 -10.95 4.18
N GLN A 343 2.58 -10.42 3.19
CA GLN A 343 2.87 -10.65 1.77
C GLN A 343 3.99 -9.72 1.30
N THR A 344 4.59 -10.06 0.15
CA THR A 344 5.68 -9.29 -0.46
C THR A 344 5.27 -7.87 -0.88
N ASP A 345 3.97 -7.62 -1.03
CA ASP A 345 3.37 -6.32 -1.35
C ASP A 345 2.87 -5.57 -0.11
N ASP A 346 3.36 -5.91 1.08
CA ASP A 346 2.97 -5.37 2.40
C ASP A 346 1.51 -5.62 2.82
N LYS A 347 0.73 -6.38 2.04
CA LYS A 347 -0.60 -6.83 2.48
C LYS A 347 -0.48 -7.86 3.60
N ILE A 348 -1.51 -7.95 4.42
CA ILE A 348 -1.52 -8.79 5.62
C ILE A 348 -2.64 -9.82 5.47
N LEU A 349 -2.27 -11.10 5.48
CA LEU A 349 -3.24 -12.18 5.62
C LEU A 349 -3.47 -12.46 7.10
N VAL A 350 -4.74 -12.56 7.47
CA VAL A 350 -5.18 -12.90 8.83
C VAL A 350 -6.09 -14.10 8.73
N ALA A 351 -5.87 -15.08 9.61
CA ALA A 351 -6.66 -16.30 9.66
C ALA A 351 -7.04 -16.66 11.10
N GLY A 352 -8.19 -17.31 11.28
CA GLY A 352 -8.66 -17.76 12.58
C GLY A 352 -10.15 -18.07 12.67
N LEU A 353 -10.74 -17.77 13.84
CA LEU A 353 -12.13 -18.08 14.18
C LEU A 353 -13.09 -16.92 13.91
N PHE A 354 -12.63 -15.80 13.37
CA PHE A 354 -13.51 -14.68 13.07
C PHE A 354 -14.47 -14.98 11.91
N THR A 355 -15.62 -14.32 11.94
CA THR A 355 -16.61 -14.27 10.86
C THR A 355 -16.81 -12.84 10.33
N ASN A 356 -16.09 -11.88 10.93
CA ASN A 356 -16.17 -10.48 10.59
C ASN A 356 -14.82 -9.79 10.78
N VAL A 357 -14.51 -8.84 9.91
CA VAL A 357 -13.39 -7.91 10.06
C VAL A 357 -13.86 -6.51 9.71
N GLY A 358 -13.78 -5.58 10.67
CA GLY A 358 -14.10 -4.17 10.40
C GLY A 358 -15.54 -3.92 9.96
N GLY A 359 -16.48 -4.81 10.31
CA GLY A 359 -17.87 -4.75 9.84
C GLY A 359 -18.15 -5.61 8.60
N ASP A 360 -17.13 -6.01 7.83
CA ASP A 360 -17.31 -6.92 6.69
C ASP A 360 -17.45 -8.36 7.13
N VAL A 361 -18.38 -9.09 6.51
CA VAL A 361 -18.42 -10.55 6.62
C VAL A 361 -17.18 -11.11 5.93
N ARG A 362 -16.27 -11.66 6.74
CA ARG A 362 -15.05 -12.35 6.31
C ARG A 362 -14.89 -13.57 7.17
N ASN A 363 -15.09 -14.74 6.58
CA ASN A 363 -15.08 -15.98 7.32
C ASN A 363 -13.68 -16.58 7.29
N ARG A 364 -13.07 -16.66 8.48
CA ARG A 364 -11.88 -17.46 8.83
C ARG A 364 -10.57 -17.04 8.20
N ILE A 365 -10.60 -16.33 7.09
CA ILE A 365 -9.45 -15.70 6.45
C ILE A 365 -9.87 -14.38 5.82
N ALA A 366 -9.01 -13.37 5.95
CA ALA A 366 -9.15 -12.09 5.28
C ALA A 366 -7.77 -11.60 4.83
N ARG A 367 -7.76 -10.81 3.77
CA ARG A 367 -6.60 -10.00 3.41
C ARG A 367 -6.86 -8.55 3.77
N LEU A 368 -5.88 -7.92 4.38
CA LEU A 368 -5.89 -6.52 4.77
C LEU A 368 -4.85 -5.76 3.94
N GLU A 369 -5.17 -4.53 3.60
CA GLU A 369 -4.20 -3.54 3.16
C GLU A 369 -3.23 -3.24 4.32
N ARG A 370 -2.05 -2.68 4.02
CA ARG A 370 -1.08 -2.28 5.05
C ARG A 370 -1.68 -1.39 6.14
N GLY A 371 -2.69 -0.57 5.81
CA GLY A 371 -3.40 0.29 6.75
C GLY A 371 -4.41 -0.42 7.67
N GLY A 372 -4.70 -1.71 7.44
CA GLY A 372 -5.66 -2.50 8.21
C GLY A 372 -7.07 -2.53 7.65
N ALA A 373 -7.35 -1.82 6.56
CA ALA A 373 -8.61 -1.96 5.84
C ALA A 373 -8.68 -3.33 5.14
N VAL A 374 -9.86 -3.94 5.08
CA VAL A 374 -10.08 -5.17 4.30
C VAL A 374 -9.81 -4.91 2.82
N ASP A 375 -9.05 -5.80 2.18
CA ASP A 375 -8.73 -5.72 0.75
C ASP A 375 -9.97 -6.07 -0.09
N ARG A 376 -10.55 -5.03 -0.69
CA ARG A 376 -11.76 -5.09 -1.51
C ARG A 376 -11.43 -4.75 -2.96
N THR A 377 -12.14 -5.38 -3.89
CA THR A 377 -12.30 -4.81 -5.23
C THR A 377 -13.28 -3.66 -5.12
N LEU A 378 -12.83 -2.46 -5.48
CA LEU A 378 -13.72 -1.29 -5.54
C LEU A 378 -14.57 -1.38 -6.82
N ASN A 379 -15.76 -1.98 -6.70
CA ASN A 379 -16.79 -1.97 -7.73
C ASN A 379 -18.01 -1.20 -7.23
N LEU A 380 -18.10 0.07 -7.60
CA LEU A 380 -19.11 0.97 -7.07
C LEU A 380 -20.52 0.76 -7.66
N GLY A 381 -20.70 -0.13 -8.64
CA GLY A 381 -22.01 -0.34 -9.27
C GLY A 381 -22.65 0.97 -9.75
N VAL A 382 -21.85 1.87 -10.32
CA VAL A 382 -22.30 3.21 -10.73
C VAL A 382 -23.35 3.06 -11.84
N ALA A 383 -24.51 3.69 -11.69
CA ALA A 383 -25.54 3.74 -12.72
C ALA A 383 -25.57 5.11 -13.39
N GLY A 384 -25.64 5.14 -14.72
CA GLY A 384 -25.60 6.37 -15.50
C GLY A 384 -24.79 6.22 -16.77
N ARG A 385 -23.90 7.19 -17.05
CA ARG A 385 -23.11 7.25 -18.28
C ARG A 385 -21.61 7.20 -18.06
N SER A 386 -21.09 7.91 -17.05
CA SER A 386 -19.64 7.94 -16.81
C SER A 386 -19.25 8.55 -15.46
N VAL A 387 -18.07 8.14 -14.98
CA VAL A 387 -17.29 8.90 -14.01
C VAL A 387 -16.22 9.67 -14.77
N ILE A 388 -16.16 10.98 -14.59
CA ILE A 388 -15.29 11.88 -15.37
C ILE A 388 -14.09 12.34 -14.56
N THR A 389 -14.27 12.59 -13.26
CA THR A 389 -13.23 13.05 -12.34
C THR A 389 -13.24 12.23 -11.06
N THR A 390 -12.06 12.08 -10.46
CA THR A 390 -11.94 11.45 -9.14
C THR A 390 -10.76 12.06 -8.39
N ALA A 391 -10.91 12.26 -7.08
CA ALA A 391 -9.85 12.77 -6.22
C ALA A 391 -9.82 11.94 -4.92
N VAL A 392 -8.62 11.81 -4.35
CA VAL A 392 -8.43 11.12 -3.06
C VAL A 392 -8.18 12.18 -1.98
N GLN A 393 -8.81 11.99 -0.83
CA GLN A 393 -8.66 12.84 0.34
C GLN A 393 -7.59 12.27 1.30
N PRO A 394 -7.01 13.09 2.21
CA PRO A 394 -5.99 12.63 3.15
C PRO A 394 -6.44 11.50 4.08
N ASP A 395 -7.74 11.40 4.37
CA ASP A 395 -8.36 10.35 5.18
C ASP A 395 -8.64 9.06 4.38
N GLY A 396 -8.25 9.01 3.11
CA GLY A 396 -8.45 7.87 2.21
C GLY A 396 -9.81 7.84 1.54
N LYS A 397 -10.72 8.79 1.84
CA LYS A 397 -11.99 8.90 1.11
C LYS A 397 -11.76 9.29 -0.34
N ILE A 398 -12.69 8.89 -1.19
CA ILE A 398 -12.63 9.10 -2.64
C ILE A 398 -13.83 9.93 -3.05
N ILE A 399 -13.60 11.00 -3.79
CA ILE A 399 -14.64 11.79 -4.44
C ILE A 399 -14.71 11.37 -5.90
N ILE A 400 -15.93 11.19 -6.41
CA ILE A 400 -16.19 10.97 -7.84
C ILE A 400 -17.18 12.00 -8.36
N GLY A 401 -16.89 12.54 -9.55
CA GLY A 401 -17.77 13.44 -10.28
C GLY A 401 -17.94 12.97 -11.72
N GLY A 402 -19.09 13.22 -12.31
CA GLY A 402 -19.35 12.83 -13.70
C GLY A 402 -20.82 12.92 -14.08
N GLN A 403 -21.26 12.03 -14.96
CA GLN A 403 -22.64 11.93 -15.40
C GLN A 403 -23.22 10.58 -14.94
N PHE A 404 -23.70 10.55 -13.70
CA PHE A 404 -24.29 9.36 -13.07
C PHE A 404 -25.43 9.73 -12.13
N THR A 405 -26.27 8.77 -11.81
CA THR A 405 -27.46 8.95 -10.98
C THR A 405 -27.47 8.08 -9.73
N GLN A 406 -26.65 7.03 -9.68
CA GLN A 406 -26.53 6.16 -8.51
C GLN A 406 -25.11 5.67 -8.29
N VAL A 407 -24.80 5.42 -7.03
CA VAL A 407 -23.56 4.78 -6.56
C VAL A 407 -23.96 3.75 -5.50
N LEU A 408 -23.50 2.50 -5.65
CA LEU A 408 -23.83 1.39 -4.76
C LEU A 408 -25.34 1.22 -4.55
N GLY A 409 -26.14 1.44 -5.61
CA GLY A 409 -27.60 1.35 -5.59
C GLY A 409 -28.33 2.52 -4.90
N VAL A 410 -27.61 3.50 -4.36
CA VAL A 410 -28.18 4.69 -3.72
C VAL A 410 -28.14 5.87 -4.69
N THR A 411 -29.23 6.66 -4.74
CA THR A 411 -29.29 7.87 -5.57
C THR A 411 -28.23 8.88 -5.15
N ARG A 412 -27.34 9.18 -6.09
CA ARG A 412 -26.29 10.20 -6.01
C ARG A 412 -26.13 10.77 -7.40
N ASN A 413 -26.59 12.00 -7.61
CA ASN A 413 -26.51 12.62 -8.93
C ASN A 413 -25.19 13.37 -9.07
N ASN A 414 -24.42 12.97 -10.08
CA ASN A 414 -23.24 13.63 -10.65
C ASN A 414 -22.04 13.87 -9.71
N LEU A 415 -22.21 13.72 -8.40
CA LEU A 415 -21.17 13.92 -7.38
C LEU A 415 -21.44 13.02 -6.16
N ALA A 416 -20.44 12.23 -5.77
CA ALA A 416 -20.53 11.33 -4.62
C ALA A 416 -19.18 11.22 -3.90
N ARG A 417 -19.26 10.89 -2.60
CA ARG A 417 -18.09 10.54 -1.79
C ARG A 417 -18.19 9.09 -1.31
N ILE A 418 -17.08 8.38 -1.42
CA ILE A 418 -16.90 7.00 -1.03
C ILE A 418 -15.94 7.02 0.15
N ASN A 419 -16.29 6.27 1.21
CA ASN A 419 -15.44 6.09 2.38
C ASN A 419 -14.17 5.30 2.02
N ALA A 420 -13.14 5.41 2.86
CA ALA A 420 -11.87 4.68 2.63
C ALA A 420 -12.05 3.15 2.56
N ASP A 421 -13.13 2.62 3.15
CA ASP A 421 -13.51 1.22 3.11
C ASP A 421 -14.31 0.82 1.84
N GLY A 422 -14.57 1.76 0.93
CA GLY A 422 -15.32 1.52 -0.30
C GLY A 422 -16.83 1.64 -0.16
N THR A 423 -17.37 1.90 1.03
CA THR A 423 -18.81 2.17 1.23
C THR A 423 -19.18 3.59 0.79
N LEU A 424 -20.46 3.83 0.49
CA LEU A 424 -20.93 5.19 0.17
C LEU A 424 -20.98 6.05 1.45
N ASP A 425 -20.47 7.28 1.38
CA ASP A 425 -20.75 8.29 2.41
C ASP A 425 -22.19 8.79 2.23
N THR A 426 -23.09 8.30 3.09
CA THR A 426 -24.52 8.60 3.01
C THR A 426 -24.85 10.00 3.53
N VAL A 427 -23.97 10.63 4.32
CA VAL A 427 -24.16 11.97 4.87
C VAL A 427 -23.81 13.04 3.84
N TRP A 428 -22.74 12.82 3.07
CA TRP A 428 -22.28 13.80 2.07
C TRP A 428 -23.07 13.68 0.76
N ASN A 429 -23.96 14.64 0.49
CA ASN A 429 -24.87 14.62 -0.67
C ASN A 429 -25.08 15.99 -1.34
N PRO A 430 -24.16 16.42 -2.21
CA PRO A 430 -24.32 17.68 -2.93
C PRO A 430 -25.41 17.64 -4.00
N ASN A 431 -25.69 16.48 -4.61
CA ASN A 431 -26.77 16.30 -5.59
C ASN A 431 -26.80 17.38 -6.70
N ALA A 432 -25.70 17.53 -7.45
CA ALA A 432 -25.62 18.47 -8.56
C ALA A 432 -26.59 18.08 -9.69
N ASP A 433 -27.29 19.04 -10.28
CA ASP A 433 -28.35 18.79 -11.27
C ASP A 433 -27.83 18.47 -12.69
N ASP A 434 -26.53 18.68 -12.94
CA ASP A 434 -25.86 18.32 -14.18
C ASP A 434 -24.41 17.89 -13.94
N VAL A 435 -23.68 17.60 -15.02
CA VAL A 435 -22.33 17.03 -15.02
C VAL A 435 -21.34 17.84 -14.17
N VAL A 436 -20.57 17.12 -13.35
CA VAL A 436 -19.38 17.64 -12.65
C VAL A 436 -18.12 17.19 -13.39
N PHE A 437 -17.31 18.16 -13.84
CA PHE A 437 -16.07 17.92 -14.59
C PHE A 437 -14.83 17.91 -13.71
N SER A 438 -14.83 18.65 -12.60
CA SER A 438 -13.64 18.84 -11.77
C SER A 438 -13.99 18.94 -10.29
N VAL A 439 -13.11 18.39 -9.44
CA VAL A 439 -13.20 18.42 -7.98
C VAL A 439 -11.81 18.66 -7.39
N ILE A 440 -11.66 19.61 -6.47
CA ILE A 440 -10.41 19.81 -5.73
C ILE A 440 -10.68 19.76 -4.23
N VAL A 441 -9.81 19.05 -3.51
CA VAL A 441 -9.84 18.95 -2.04
C VAL A 441 -9.05 20.12 -1.48
N GLN A 442 -9.63 20.90 -0.56
CA GLN A 442 -8.93 21.99 0.11
C GLN A 442 -8.23 21.52 1.40
N PRO A 443 -7.19 22.23 1.89
CA PRO A 443 -6.48 21.85 3.11
C PRO A 443 -7.35 21.75 4.38
N ASP A 444 -8.45 22.49 4.43
CA ASP A 444 -9.46 22.46 5.50
C ASP A 444 -10.49 21.32 5.35
N GLY A 445 -10.38 20.53 4.27
CA GLY A 445 -11.28 19.43 3.93
C GLY A 445 -12.46 19.82 3.04
N SER A 446 -12.77 21.11 2.89
CA SER A 446 -13.85 21.55 1.99
C SER A 446 -13.54 21.21 0.54
N ILE A 447 -14.58 21.04 -0.28
CA ILE A 447 -14.45 20.57 -1.66
C ILE A 447 -14.94 21.65 -2.60
N ILE A 448 -14.16 22.05 -3.60
CA ILE A 448 -14.67 22.87 -4.70
C ILE A 448 -14.96 21.95 -5.88
N ALA A 449 -16.19 21.99 -6.39
CA ALA A 449 -16.62 21.23 -7.56
C ALA A 449 -16.97 22.19 -8.69
N SER A 450 -16.63 21.85 -9.93
CA SER A 450 -17.02 22.63 -11.11
C SER A 450 -17.55 21.76 -12.25
N GLY A 451 -18.42 22.33 -13.08
CA GLY A 451 -19.15 21.60 -14.10
C GLY A 451 -20.13 22.43 -14.92
N GLN A 452 -21.19 21.76 -15.38
CA GLN A 452 -22.31 22.33 -16.16
C GLN A 452 -23.56 22.63 -15.33
N TYR A 453 -23.60 22.17 -14.08
CA TYR A 453 -24.77 22.27 -13.22
C TYR A 453 -25.21 23.71 -12.99
N ALA A 454 -26.52 23.92 -12.89
CA ALA A 454 -27.12 25.20 -12.52
C ALA A 454 -27.37 25.27 -11.01
N ASN A 455 -27.59 24.11 -10.38
CA ASN A 455 -27.87 23.99 -8.97
C ASN A 455 -27.04 22.86 -8.33
N VAL A 456 -26.61 23.09 -7.10
CA VAL A 456 -26.01 22.06 -6.24
C VAL A 456 -26.48 22.31 -4.80
N SER A 457 -26.71 21.23 -4.06
CA SER A 457 -27.27 21.24 -2.72
C SER A 457 -28.63 21.93 -2.62
N GLY A 458 -29.41 21.92 -3.71
CA GLY A 458 -30.69 22.62 -3.80
C GLY A 458 -30.59 24.15 -3.91
N GLN A 459 -29.39 24.71 -4.11
CA GLN A 459 -29.15 26.15 -4.23
C GLN A 459 -28.62 26.53 -5.63
N PRO A 460 -28.91 27.75 -6.13
CA PRO A 460 -28.45 28.21 -7.44
C PRO A 460 -26.96 28.61 -7.41
N HIS A 461 -26.10 27.62 -7.61
CA HIS A 461 -24.65 27.79 -7.79
C HIS A 461 -24.28 27.28 -9.17
N LYS A 462 -24.16 28.19 -10.13
CA LYS A 462 -23.92 27.81 -11.53
C LYS A 462 -22.47 27.43 -11.73
N GLY A 463 -22.23 26.22 -12.23
CA GLY A 463 -20.95 25.75 -12.77
C GLY A 463 -19.79 25.63 -11.78
N ILE A 464 -19.84 26.24 -10.61
CA ILE A 464 -18.79 26.16 -9.59
C ILE A 464 -19.36 26.46 -8.19
N ALA A 465 -18.97 25.65 -7.20
CA ALA A 465 -19.43 25.78 -5.81
C ALA A 465 -18.38 25.23 -4.84
N ARG A 466 -18.29 25.84 -3.65
CA ARG A 466 -17.57 25.28 -2.51
C ARG A 466 -18.54 24.54 -1.60
N LEU A 467 -18.17 23.32 -1.23
CA LEU A 467 -19.01 22.36 -0.54
C LEU A 467 -18.41 22.01 0.82
N ASP A 468 -19.30 21.94 1.81
CA ASP A 468 -18.98 21.57 3.18
C ASP A 468 -18.39 20.14 3.25
N PRO A 469 -17.30 19.94 4.02
CA PRO A 469 -16.65 18.64 4.15
C PRO A 469 -17.51 17.56 4.80
N VAL A 470 -18.56 17.90 5.55
CA VAL A 470 -19.36 16.91 6.30
C VAL A 470 -20.58 16.52 5.49
N THR A 471 -21.37 17.50 5.10
CA THR A 471 -22.72 17.36 4.50
C THR A 471 -22.72 17.48 2.98
N GLY A 472 -21.72 18.16 2.40
CA GLY A 472 -21.67 18.49 0.99
C GLY A 472 -22.58 19.66 0.59
N ALA A 473 -23.14 20.39 1.56
CA ALA A 473 -23.90 21.61 1.31
C ALA A 473 -23.02 22.70 0.70
N ALA A 474 -23.55 23.44 -0.28
CA ALA A 474 -22.90 24.62 -0.83
C ALA A 474 -22.94 25.79 0.16
N ASP A 475 -21.82 26.50 0.31
CA ASP A 475 -21.75 27.72 1.14
C ASP A 475 -22.00 29.00 0.32
N SER A 476 -21.76 30.20 0.88
CA SER A 476 -22.05 31.46 0.18
C SER A 476 -21.07 31.83 -0.94
N TRP A 477 -19.99 31.06 -1.15
CA TRP A 477 -19.00 31.34 -2.19
C TRP A 477 -19.56 30.98 -3.58
N ASN A 478 -20.00 31.99 -4.33
CA ASN A 478 -20.68 31.82 -5.62
C ASN A 478 -20.12 32.75 -6.72
N PRO A 479 -19.13 32.29 -7.49
CA PRO A 479 -18.58 33.03 -8.64
C PRO A 479 -19.58 33.23 -9.81
N ASN A 480 -20.68 32.49 -9.86
CA ASN A 480 -21.77 32.63 -10.85
C ASN A 480 -21.30 32.87 -12.31
N PRO A 481 -20.47 31.97 -12.90
CA PRO A 481 -20.13 32.01 -14.31
C PRO A 481 -21.36 31.92 -15.22
N ASN A 482 -21.28 32.52 -16.40
CA ASN A 482 -22.36 32.47 -17.39
C ASN A 482 -22.35 31.21 -18.29
N ASN A 483 -21.35 30.34 -18.14
CA ASN A 483 -21.23 29.09 -18.88
C ASN A 483 -20.38 28.06 -18.07
N THR A 484 -20.19 26.89 -18.65
CA THR A 484 -19.44 25.75 -18.11
C THR A 484 -18.06 26.14 -17.60
N VAL A 485 -17.72 25.65 -16.41
CA VAL A 485 -16.35 25.63 -15.87
C VAL A 485 -15.84 24.18 -15.94
N TYR A 486 -14.82 23.94 -16.77
CA TYR A 486 -14.29 22.59 -17.01
C TYR A 486 -13.28 22.13 -15.95
N THR A 487 -12.49 23.06 -15.43
CA THR A 487 -11.44 22.75 -14.46
C THR A 487 -11.16 23.93 -13.55
N ILE A 488 -10.69 23.64 -12.34
CA ILE A 488 -10.30 24.62 -11.34
C ILE A 488 -8.93 24.25 -10.74
N ALA A 489 -8.18 25.24 -10.31
CA ALA A 489 -6.84 25.08 -9.74
C ALA A 489 -6.71 25.91 -8.46
N ARG A 490 -6.10 25.37 -7.41
CA ARG A 490 -5.71 26.17 -6.25
C ARG A 490 -4.24 26.59 -6.36
N GLN A 491 -3.97 27.88 -6.18
CA GLN A 491 -2.62 28.41 -6.06
C GLN A 491 -2.08 28.21 -4.63
N PRO A 492 -0.75 28.23 -4.43
CA PRO A 492 -0.16 28.09 -3.10
C PRO A 492 -0.68 29.11 -2.08
N ASP A 493 -0.94 30.35 -2.51
CA ASP A 493 -1.51 31.44 -1.71
C ASP A 493 -3.00 31.27 -1.38
N GLY A 494 -3.66 30.25 -1.93
CA GLY A 494 -5.07 29.94 -1.70
C GLY A 494 -6.04 30.47 -2.74
N LYS A 495 -5.60 31.28 -3.71
CA LYS A 495 -6.46 31.76 -4.79
C LYS A 495 -6.91 30.62 -5.71
N ILE A 496 -8.06 30.78 -6.34
CA ILE A 496 -8.65 29.77 -7.22
C ILE A 496 -8.62 30.26 -8.66
N ILE A 497 -8.01 29.49 -9.56
CA ILE A 497 -8.08 29.73 -11.01
C ILE A 497 -9.19 28.85 -11.57
N ALA A 498 -10.15 29.45 -12.28
CA ALA A 498 -11.22 28.76 -12.98
C ALA A 498 -10.99 28.84 -14.49
N ALA A 499 -11.17 27.71 -15.18
CA ALA A 499 -11.07 27.61 -16.63
C ALA A 499 -12.30 26.91 -17.23
N GLY A 500 -12.77 27.41 -18.37
CA GLY A 500 -14.04 26.97 -18.95
C GLY A 500 -14.36 27.57 -20.31
N ALA A 501 -15.66 27.60 -20.62
CA ALA A 501 -16.24 28.22 -21.81
C ALA A 501 -17.02 29.52 -21.50
N PHE A 502 -16.83 30.07 -20.30
CA PHE A 502 -17.50 31.29 -19.84
C PHE A 502 -16.92 32.55 -20.48
N SER A 503 -17.74 33.59 -20.59
CA SER A 503 -17.32 34.95 -20.96
C SER A 503 -17.48 35.96 -19.81
N SER A 504 -18.11 35.54 -18.70
CA SER A 504 -18.12 36.27 -17.44
C SER A 504 -18.12 35.32 -16.24
N ILE A 505 -17.46 35.76 -15.17
CA ILE A 505 -17.40 35.07 -13.88
C ILE A 505 -17.00 36.08 -12.79
N GLY A 506 -17.49 35.91 -11.57
CA GLY A 506 -17.15 36.73 -10.41
C GLY A 506 -17.48 38.21 -10.60
N GLY A 507 -18.55 38.51 -11.36
CA GLY A 507 -19.00 39.87 -11.68
C GLY A 507 -18.17 40.60 -12.74
N GLN A 508 -17.21 39.93 -13.40
CA GLN A 508 -16.32 40.54 -14.39
C GLN A 508 -16.37 39.80 -15.73
N THR A 509 -16.08 40.52 -16.83
CA THR A 509 -15.86 39.91 -18.16
C THR A 509 -14.53 39.17 -18.18
N ARG A 510 -14.57 37.86 -18.39
CA ARG A 510 -13.39 36.98 -18.42
C ARG A 510 -13.63 35.89 -19.46
N ASN A 511 -12.77 35.80 -20.45
CA ASN A 511 -12.90 34.82 -21.53
C ASN A 511 -12.20 33.52 -21.13
N GLY A 512 -12.98 32.53 -20.68
CA GLY A 512 -12.54 31.16 -20.42
C GLY A 512 -11.51 30.97 -19.30
N LEU A 513 -10.96 32.03 -18.70
CA LEU A 513 -9.96 31.96 -17.65
C LEU A 513 -10.10 33.13 -16.67
N ALA A 514 -10.15 32.83 -15.37
CA ALA A 514 -10.23 33.84 -14.32
C ALA A 514 -9.53 33.38 -13.04
N ARG A 515 -9.00 34.34 -12.27
CA ARG A 515 -8.56 34.13 -10.90
C ARG A 515 -9.60 34.71 -9.94
N LEU A 516 -10.00 33.92 -8.96
CA LEU A 516 -11.08 34.19 -8.04
C LEU A 516 -10.52 34.33 -6.62
N ASP A 517 -11.07 35.30 -5.90
CA ASP A 517 -10.82 35.46 -4.48
C ASP A 517 -11.44 34.28 -3.69
N PRO A 518 -10.69 33.62 -2.81
CA PRO A 518 -11.14 32.41 -2.13
C PRO A 518 -12.21 32.66 -1.05
N VAL A 519 -12.48 33.91 -0.69
CA VAL A 519 -13.48 34.26 0.33
C VAL A 519 -14.78 34.73 -0.33
N THR A 520 -14.68 35.60 -1.32
CA THR A 520 -15.82 36.29 -1.94
C THR A 520 -16.28 35.66 -3.26
N GLY A 521 -15.41 34.94 -3.96
CA GLY A 521 -15.70 34.37 -5.29
C GLY A 521 -15.70 35.40 -6.42
N LEU A 522 -15.35 36.65 -6.13
CA LEU A 522 -15.20 37.69 -7.15
C LEU A 522 -13.93 37.50 -7.96
N ALA A 523 -13.98 37.89 -9.24
CA ALA A 523 -12.83 37.82 -10.13
C ALA A 523 -11.86 38.97 -9.88
N GLU A 524 -10.57 38.65 -9.72
CA GLU A 524 -9.50 39.62 -9.53
C GLU A 524 -9.09 40.31 -10.85
N SER A 525 -8.27 41.37 -10.76
CA SER A 525 -7.75 42.12 -11.93
C SER A 525 -6.89 41.29 -12.91
N TRP A 526 -6.35 40.16 -12.46
CA TRP A 526 -5.59 39.24 -13.31
C TRP A 526 -6.45 38.70 -14.45
N ASN A 527 -6.05 38.98 -15.70
CA ASN A 527 -6.82 38.65 -16.90
C ASN A 527 -5.92 38.36 -18.11
N PRO A 528 -5.56 37.09 -18.35
CA PRO A 528 -4.78 36.67 -19.52
C PRO A 528 -5.56 36.77 -20.83
N ASN A 529 -6.89 36.86 -20.75
CA ASN A 529 -7.79 37.11 -21.87
C ASN A 529 -7.55 36.23 -23.14
N PRO A 530 -7.78 34.91 -23.07
CA PRO A 530 -8.02 34.09 -24.25
C PRO A 530 -9.03 34.72 -25.22
N ASN A 531 -8.96 34.38 -26.51
CA ASN A 531 -9.89 34.93 -27.51
C ASN A 531 -11.36 34.65 -27.16
N THR A 532 -12.26 35.50 -27.64
CA THR A 532 -13.71 35.28 -27.49
C THR A 532 -14.11 33.92 -28.03
N GLY A 533 -14.89 33.17 -27.24
CA GLY A 533 -15.31 31.80 -27.57
C GLY A 533 -14.25 30.72 -27.31
N ALA A 534 -13.12 31.06 -26.67
CA ALA A 534 -12.14 30.08 -26.23
C ALA A 534 -12.71 29.09 -25.22
N PHE A 535 -12.27 27.83 -25.34
CA PHE A 535 -12.50 26.78 -24.36
C PHE A 535 -11.18 26.48 -23.70
N VAL A 536 -11.03 26.80 -22.41
CA VAL A 536 -9.82 26.44 -21.66
C VAL A 536 -10.11 25.17 -20.86
N PHE A 537 -9.40 24.09 -21.19
CA PHE A 537 -9.64 22.76 -20.64
C PHE A 537 -8.64 22.35 -19.57
N SER A 538 -7.35 22.72 -19.67
CA SER A 538 -6.34 22.25 -18.72
C SER A 538 -5.61 23.37 -18.01
N LEU A 539 -5.23 23.13 -16.75
CA LEU A 539 -4.50 24.06 -15.88
C LEU A 539 -3.37 23.31 -15.16
N THR A 540 -2.11 23.66 -15.43
CA THR A 540 -0.95 23.04 -14.77
C THR A 540 0.08 24.07 -14.38
N PHE A 541 0.45 24.09 -13.10
CA PHE A 541 1.48 24.98 -12.58
C PHE A 541 2.88 24.40 -12.82
N GLN A 542 3.80 25.27 -13.24
CA GLN A 542 5.23 25.01 -13.25
C GLN A 542 5.87 25.50 -11.93
N THR A 543 7.09 25.04 -11.67
CA THR A 543 7.83 25.38 -10.45
C THR A 543 8.27 26.83 -10.37
N ASP A 544 8.28 27.54 -11.49
CA ASP A 544 8.71 28.93 -11.67
C ASP A 544 7.55 29.93 -11.65
N GLN A 545 6.41 29.57 -11.05
CA GLN A 545 5.19 30.40 -10.99
C GLN A 545 4.55 30.68 -12.34
N GLN A 546 4.84 29.88 -13.37
CA GLN A 546 4.10 29.91 -14.63
C GLN A 546 2.90 28.96 -14.61
N LEU A 547 1.84 29.34 -15.33
CA LEU A 547 0.65 28.52 -15.56
C LEU A 547 0.60 28.10 -17.03
N LEU A 548 0.57 26.80 -17.26
CA LEU A 548 0.28 26.21 -18.56
C LEU A 548 -1.22 26.06 -18.71
N ILE A 549 -1.75 26.61 -19.81
CA ILE A 549 -3.14 26.43 -20.20
C ILE A 549 -3.23 25.67 -21.52
N GLY A 550 -4.11 24.67 -21.57
CA GLY A 550 -4.43 23.90 -22.77
C GLY A 550 -5.92 23.99 -23.06
N GLY A 551 -6.30 23.96 -24.33
CA GLY A 551 -7.70 24.16 -24.70
C GLY A 551 -8.00 24.10 -26.19
N SER A 552 -9.09 24.77 -26.57
CA SER A 552 -9.41 25.17 -27.93
C SER A 552 -9.45 26.70 -28.00
N PHE A 553 -8.36 27.30 -28.47
CA PHE A 553 -8.20 28.75 -28.60
C PHE A 553 -7.11 29.07 -29.63
N SER A 554 -7.16 30.29 -30.18
CA SER A 554 -6.24 30.77 -31.22
C SER A 554 -5.36 31.93 -30.76
N SER A 555 -5.72 32.61 -29.66
CA SER A 555 -4.89 33.64 -29.04
C SER A 555 -5.15 33.80 -27.56
N VAL A 556 -4.15 34.33 -26.84
CA VAL A 556 -4.23 34.69 -25.42
C VAL A 556 -3.50 36.01 -25.23
N GLY A 557 -4.13 36.99 -24.59
CA GLY A 557 -3.57 38.33 -24.43
C GLY A 557 -3.31 39.04 -25.76
N GLY A 558 -4.06 38.70 -26.81
CA GLY A 558 -3.84 39.18 -28.19
C GLY A 558 -2.68 38.51 -28.93
N GLN A 559 -1.90 37.64 -28.28
CA GLN A 559 -0.78 36.93 -28.90
C GLN A 559 -1.27 35.61 -29.54
N PRO A 560 -0.88 35.27 -30.78
CA PRO A 560 -1.28 34.01 -31.42
C PRO A 560 -0.79 32.79 -30.64
N ARG A 561 -1.72 31.97 -30.16
CA ARG A 561 -1.43 30.76 -29.37
C ARG A 561 -2.39 29.67 -29.81
N GLY A 562 -1.89 28.67 -30.54
CA GLY A 562 -2.68 27.52 -30.97
C GLY A 562 -2.83 26.52 -29.83
N ASN A 563 -3.96 26.59 -29.11
CA ASN A 563 -4.44 25.61 -28.12
C ASN A 563 -3.55 25.33 -26.89
N LEU A 564 -2.34 25.92 -26.83
CA LEU A 564 -1.42 25.91 -25.69
C LEU A 564 -0.83 27.29 -25.48
N ALA A 565 -0.79 27.74 -24.23
CA ALA A 565 -0.13 28.97 -23.83
C ALA A 565 0.46 28.85 -22.43
N ARG A 566 1.47 29.69 -22.15
CA ARG A 566 2.02 29.88 -20.82
C ARG A 566 1.73 31.29 -20.33
N VAL A 567 1.27 31.38 -19.09
CA VAL A 567 0.75 32.60 -18.47
C VAL A 567 1.42 32.82 -17.13
N ASP A 568 1.91 34.03 -16.91
CA ASP A 568 2.47 34.46 -15.64
C ASP A 568 1.38 34.54 -14.57
N THR A 569 1.57 33.82 -13.46
CA THR A 569 0.53 33.71 -12.43
C THR A 569 0.35 34.97 -11.59
N VAL A 570 1.23 35.97 -11.72
CA VAL A 570 1.16 37.24 -10.99
C VAL A 570 0.50 38.32 -11.85
N THR A 571 1.02 38.50 -13.06
CA THR A 571 0.68 39.59 -13.99
C THR A 571 -0.38 39.20 -15.02
N GLY A 572 -0.49 37.93 -15.37
CA GLY A 572 -1.37 37.44 -16.44
C GLY A 572 -0.78 37.61 -17.84
N ALA A 573 0.48 38.05 -17.95
CA ALA A 573 1.18 38.17 -19.22
C ALA A 573 1.45 36.80 -19.85
N VAL A 574 1.45 36.75 -21.18
CA VAL A 574 1.76 35.56 -21.97
C VAL A 574 3.16 35.70 -22.54
N ASP A 575 4.03 34.72 -22.34
CA ASP A 575 5.40 34.75 -22.84
C ASP A 575 5.54 34.12 -24.24
N SER A 576 6.76 34.05 -24.80
CA SER A 576 7.02 33.56 -26.15
C SER A 576 6.83 32.05 -26.37
N TRP A 577 6.50 31.27 -25.34
CA TRP A 577 6.31 29.83 -25.45
C TRP A 577 5.04 29.50 -26.25
N ALA A 578 5.22 29.02 -27.48
CA ALA A 578 4.13 28.77 -28.43
C ALA A 578 4.32 27.47 -29.23
N PRO A 579 4.04 26.29 -28.64
CA PRO A 579 4.17 24.99 -29.31
C PRO A 579 3.25 24.82 -30.51
N ASN A 580 2.05 25.43 -30.45
CA ASN A 580 1.00 25.38 -31.47
C ASN A 580 0.61 23.95 -31.90
N THR A 581 -0.45 23.41 -31.33
CA THR A 581 -1.06 22.16 -31.80
C THR A 581 -2.12 22.47 -32.87
N ASN A 582 -2.33 21.55 -33.81
CA ASN A 582 -3.39 21.70 -34.82
C ASN A 582 -4.80 21.28 -34.33
N GLY A 583 -4.92 20.88 -33.07
CA GLY A 583 -6.17 20.43 -32.47
C GLY A 583 -6.17 20.61 -30.96
N ILE A 584 -7.25 20.17 -30.33
CA ILE A 584 -7.58 20.51 -28.93
C ILE A 584 -6.59 19.85 -27.97
N VAL A 585 -6.17 20.57 -26.94
CA VAL A 585 -5.42 20.01 -25.80
C VAL A 585 -6.36 19.85 -24.60
N PHE A 586 -6.45 18.62 -24.09
CA PHE A 586 -7.33 18.30 -22.96
C PHE A 586 -6.59 18.15 -21.64
N VAL A 587 -5.30 17.82 -21.64
CA VAL A 587 -4.54 17.60 -20.40
C VAL A 587 -3.09 17.99 -20.60
N THR A 588 -2.50 18.60 -19.57
CA THR A 588 -1.07 18.92 -19.51
C THR A 588 -0.47 18.45 -18.20
N THR A 589 0.74 17.88 -18.22
CA THR A 589 1.45 17.44 -17.01
C THR A 589 2.92 17.81 -17.10
N VAL A 590 3.47 18.40 -16.04
CA VAL A 590 4.90 18.71 -15.94
C VAL A 590 5.61 17.49 -15.38
N GLN A 591 6.52 16.94 -16.17
CA GLN A 591 7.36 15.83 -15.75
C GLN A 591 8.33 16.28 -14.66
N SER A 592 9.03 15.29 -14.16
CA SER A 592 10.20 15.46 -13.34
C SER A 592 11.16 16.51 -13.95
N ASP A 593 11.53 16.41 -15.22
CA ASP A 593 12.72 17.05 -15.81
C ASP A 593 12.68 18.53 -16.28
N GLY A 594 11.73 19.42 -15.99
CA GLY A 594 10.29 19.29 -16.11
C GLY A 594 9.83 19.66 -17.52
N LYS A 595 10.03 18.73 -18.44
CA LYS A 595 9.37 18.74 -19.74
C LYS A 595 7.85 18.66 -19.57
N ILE A 596 7.13 19.11 -20.58
CA ILE A 596 5.67 19.22 -20.52
C ILE A 596 5.08 18.13 -21.41
N LEU A 597 4.26 17.26 -20.83
CA LEU A 597 3.41 16.34 -21.57
C LEU A 597 2.10 17.05 -21.90
N ALA A 598 1.68 16.98 -23.16
CA ALA A 598 0.38 17.43 -23.62
C ALA A 598 -0.38 16.26 -24.25
N GLY A 599 -1.63 16.05 -23.83
CA GLY A 599 -2.53 15.05 -24.38
C GLY A 599 -3.82 15.71 -24.87
N GLY A 600 -4.36 15.23 -26.00
CA GLY A 600 -5.55 15.82 -26.58
C GLY A 600 -6.02 15.15 -27.86
N LEU A 601 -6.74 15.90 -28.68
CA LEU A 601 -7.17 15.51 -30.03
C LEU A 601 -6.38 16.36 -31.04
N PHE A 602 -5.18 15.93 -31.37
CA PHE A 602 -4.28 16.58 -32.32
C PHE A 602 -3.41 15.53 -33.02
N ASN A 603 -2.92 15.86 -34.20
CA ASN A 603 -1.97 15.00 -34.92
C ASN A 603 -0.65 15.69 -35.28
N THR A 604 -0.54 17.01 -35.03
CA THR A 604 0.73 17.74 -35.12
C THR A 604 0.91 18.76 -34.01
N VAL A 605 2.17 18.99 -33.64
CA VAL A 605 2.60 20.06 -32.73
C VAL A 605 3.83 20.74 -33.34
N GLY A 606 3.80 22.05 -33.52
CA GLY A 606 4.87 22.78 -34.20
C GLY A 606 5.15 22.26 -35.62
N GLY A 607 4.12 21.74 -36.31
CA GLY A 607 4.22 21.11 -37.63
C GLY A 607 4.80 19.69 -37.64
N GLN A 608 5.27 19.17 -36.51
CA GLN A 608 5.79 17.80 -36.39
C GLN A 608 4.67 16.82 -36.04
N SER A 609 4.67 15.63 -36.66
CA SER A 609 3.66 14.60 -36.43
C SER A 609 3.70 14.05 -35.00
N ARG A 610 2.60 14.15 -34.27
CA ARG A 610 2.42 13.64 -32.90
C ARG A 610 1.01 13.12 -32.74
N GLY A 611 0.85 11.81 -32.60
CA GLY A 611 -0.47 11.18 -32.43
C GLY A 611 -1.00 11.42 -31.02
N ASN A 612 -1.83 12.44 -30.84
CA ASN A 612 -2.66 12.76 -29.66
C ASN A 612 -1.93 12.92 -28.30
N ILE A 613 -0.62 12.72 -28.27
CA ILE A 613 0.24 12.96 -27.12
C ILE A 613 1.61 13.46 -27.59
N ALA A 614 2.18 14.43 -26.88
CA ALA A 614 3.47 15.02 -27.19
C ALA A 614 4.23 15.40 -25.92
N ARG A 615 5.55 15.38 -26.01
CA ARG A 615 6.44 15.93 -24.98
C ARG A 615 7.14 17.18 -25.52
N LEU A 616 7.08 18.25 -24.75
CA LEU A 616 7.51 19.59 -25.12
C LEU A 616 8.67 20.04 -24.23
N ASP A 617 9.63 20.70 -24.85
CA ASP A 617 10.70 21.40 -24.16
C ASP A 617 10.12 22.59 -23.36
N PRO A 618 10.50 22.72 -22.07
CA PRO A 618 9.90 23.72 -21.20
C PRO A 618 10.36 25.15 -21.54
N VAL A 619 11.39 25.35 -22.36
CA VAL A 619 11.87 26.70 -22.72
C VAL A 619 11.34 27.10 -24.09
N THR A 620 11.51 26.24 -25.09
CA THR A 620 11.23 26.52 -26.50
C THR A 620 9.85 26.08 -26.96
N GLY A 621 9.23 25.11 -26.28
CA GLY A 621 7.97 24.50 -26.71
C GLY A 621 8.12 23.52 -27.88
N ALA A 622 9.35 23.24 -28.33
CA ALA A 622 9.62 22.25 -29.37
C ALA A 622 9.33 20.83 -28.87
N VAL A 623 8.85 19.96 -29.76
CA VAL A 623 8.67 18.54 -29.46
C VAL A 623 10.00 17.78 -29.53
N ASP A 624 10.22 16.84 -28.60
CA ASP A 624 11.40 15.95 -28.64
C ASP A 624 11.08 14.56 -29.24
N SER A 625 12.04 13.64 -29.27
CA SER A 625 11.91 12.32 -29.90
C SER A 625 10.91 11.38 -29.22
N TRP A 626 10.41 11.70 -28.03
CA TRP A 626 9.43 10.87 -27.32
C TRP A 626 8.08 10.98 -28.02
N ASN A 627 7.66 9.88 -28.65
CA ASN A 627 6.43 9.81 -29.43
C ASN A 627 5.74 8.44 -29.28
N PRO A 628 4.84 8.29 -28.30
CA PRO A 628 4.05 7.08 -28.12
C PRO A 628 3.05 6.82 -29.26
N GLY A 629 2.68 7.82 -30.05
CA GLY A 629 1.78 7.67 -31.20
C GLY A 629 0.41 7.07 -30.84
N ALA A 630 -0.34 7.70 -29.93
CA ALA A 630 -1.69 7.26 -29.59
C ALA A 630 -2.63 7.44 -30.79
N ASN A 631 -3.35 6.39 -31.18
CA ASN A 631 -4.28 6.45 -32.32
C ASN A 631 -5.66 7.05 -31.98
N GLY A 632 -5.88 7.40 -30.71
CA GLY A 632 -7.07 8.09 -30.22
C GLY A 632 -6.69 9.19 -29.23
N THR A 633 -7.69 9.97 -28.84
CA THR A 633 -7.62 11.08 -27.89
C THR A 633 -7.02 10.63 -26.57
N VAL A 634 -6.06 11.42 -26.07
CA VAL A 634 -5.56 11.30 -24.70
C VAL A 634 -6.28 12.31 -23.81
N ARG A 635 -6.82 11.82 -22.69
CA ARG A 635 -7.72 12.58 -21.79
C ARG A 635 -7.16 12.76 -20.38
N SER A 636 -6.31 11.85 -19.92
CA SER A 636 -5.69 11.91 -18.60
C SER A 636 -4.24 11.43 -18.66
N ILE A 637 -3.36 12.13 -17.96
CA ILE A 637 -1.93 11.80 -17.83
C ILE A 637 -1.51 12.03 -16.38
N VAL A 638 -0.96 11.00 -15.72
CA VAL A 638 -0.38 11.11 -14.37
C VAL A 638 0.99 10.44 -14.33
N GLN A 639 1.95 11.07 -13.62
CA GLN A 639 3.30 10.55 -13.47
C GLN A 639 3.44 9.80 -12.13
N GLN A 640 4.00 8.61 -12.18
CA GLN A 640 4.46 7.86 -11.02
C GLN A 640 5.79 8.42 -10.51
N SER A 641 6.14 8.12 -9.27
CA SER A 641 7.36 8.62 -8.64
C SER A 641 8.59 8.06 -9.35
N ASP A 642 8.57 6.80 -9.79
CA ASP A 642 9.63 6.17 -10.59
C ASP A 642 9.79 6.76 -12.02
N GLY A 643 8.94 7.72 -12.41
CA GLY A 643 8.98 8.41 -13.68
C GLY A 643 8.02 7.88 -14.73
N ARG A 644 7.48 6.65 -14.58
CA ARG A 644 6.53 6.06 -15.53
C ARG A 644 5.27 6.91 -15.67
N ILE A 645 4.66 6.86 -16.85
CA ILE A 645 3.55 7.73 -17.23
C ILE A 645 2.30 6.88 -17.45
N LEU A 646 1.27 7.08 -16.64
CA LEU A 646 -0.04 6.47 -16.85
C LEU A 646 -0.90 7.38 -17.72
N VAL A 647 -1.52 6.79 -18.75
CA VAL A 647 -2.31 7.49 -19.75
C VAL A 647 -3.68 6.85 -19.88
N GLY A 648 -4.74 7.67 -19.88
CA GLY A 648 -6.12 7.28 -20.15
C GLY A 648 -6.72 8.06 -21.31
N GLY A 649 -7.58 7.44 -22.11
CA GLY A 649 -8.16 8.06 -23.30
C GLY A 649 -9.15 7.16 -24.04
N ASP A 650 -9.29 7.37 -25.35
CA ASP A 650 -10.11 6.54 -26.26
C ASP A 650 -9.27 5.84 -27.36
N PHE A 651 -7.95 5.71 -27.14
CA PHE A 651 -7.04 4.98 -28.01
C PHE A 651 -7.19 3.46 -27.89
N ASN A 652 -6.81 2.76 -28.97
CA ASN A 652 -6.68 1.30 -29.02
C ASN A 652 -5.23 0.84 -29.24
N THR A 653 -4.34 1.77 -29.62
CA THR A 653 -2.88 1.55 -29.69
C THR A 653 -2.14 2.78 -29.16
N ILE A 654 -1.09 2.54 -28.38
CA ILE A 654 -0.16 3.57 -27.89
C ILE A 654 1.16 2.89 -27.51
N GLY A 655 2.28 3.60 -27.67
CA GLY A 655 3.62 3.10 -27.35
C GLY A 655 4.01 1.87 -28.18
N GLY A 656 3.53 1.77 -29.41
CA GLY A 656 3.76 0.64 -30.32
C GLY A 656 3.00 -0.65 -29.97
N GLN A 657 2.07 -0.63 -29.02
CA GLN A 657 1.37 -1.82 -28.55
C GLN A 657 -0.17 -1.65 -28.57
N PRO A 658 -0.94 -2.75 -28.73
CA PRO A 658 -2.38 -2.73 -28.52
C PRO A 658 -2.72 -2.47 -27.04
N ARG A 659 -3.46 -1.39 -26.77
CA ARG A 659 -3.83 -0.96 -25.42
C ARG A 659 -5.23 -0.36 -25.47
N GLY A 660 -6.20 -1.01 -24.85
CA GLY A 660 -7.58 -0.53 -24.78
C GLY A 660 -7.71 0.61 -23.76
N ALA A 661 -7.73 1.85 -24.24
CA ALA A 661 -8.04 3.10 -23.50
C ALA A 661 -7.19 3.43 -22.25
N ILE A 662 -6.26 2.58 -21.84
CA ILE A 662 -5.32 2.80 -20.74
C ILE A 662 -3.97 2.16 -21.03
N ALA A 663 -2.89 2.86 -20.68
CA ALA A 663 -1.53 2.35 -20.83
C ALA A 663 -0.60 2.96 -19.78
N ARG A 664 0.51 2.27 -19.54
CA ARG A 664 1.67 2.81 -18.84
C ARG A 664 2.85 2.88 -19.79
N LEU A 665 3.49 4.04 -19.85
CA LEU A 665 4.54 4.35 -20.81
C LEU A 665 5.88 4.57 -20.12
N ASP A 666 6.93 4.10 -20.79
CA ASP A 666 8.30 4.36 -20.43
C ASP A 666 8.64 5.86 -20.62
N PRO A 667 9.25 6.52 -19.62
CA PRO A 667 9.49 7.95 -19.66
C PRO A 667 10.58 8.37 -20.66
N VAL A 668 11.40 7.45 -21.16
CA VAL A 668 12.51 7.76 -22.07
C VAL A 668 12.12 7.48 -23.51
N THR A 669 11.56 6.30 -23.76
CA THR A 669 11.26 5.77 -25.10
C THR A 669 9.82 6.02 -25.54
N GLY A 670 8.87 6.17 -24.60
CA GLY A 670 7.45 6.29 -24.89
C GLY A 670 6.76 4.99 -25.28
N LEU A 671 7.46 3.85 -25.17
CA LEU A 671 6.89 2.53 -25.38
C LEU A 671 5.98 2.11 -24.22
N ALA A 672 4.94 1.34 -24.53
CA ALA A 672 4.05 0.80 -23.51
C ALA A 672 4.62 -0.47 -22.88
N ASP A 673 4.64 -0.56 -21.55
CA ASP A 673 5.13 -1.74 -20.83
C ASP A 673 4.05 -2.83 -20.64
N SER A 674 4.36 -3.92 -19.93
CA SER A 674 3.49 -5.08 -19.75
C SER A 674 2.18 -4.81 -19.02
N TRP A 675 2.05 -3.69 -18.30
CA TRP A 675 0.84 -3.36 -17.58
C TRP A 675 -0.29 -3.00 -18.55
N ASN A 676 -1.27 -3.90 -18.67
CA ASN A 676 -2.38 -3.77 -19.61
C ASN A 676 -3.72 -4.22 -19.01
N PRO A 677 -4.39 -3.34 -18.23
CA PRO A 677 -5.72 -3.62 -17.73
C PRO A 677 -6.77 -3.73 -18.84
N SER A 678 -6.59 -2.99 -19.95
CA SER A 678 -7.51 -2.93 -21.09
C SER A 678 -8.98 -2.63 -20.73
N ALA A 679 -9.44 -1.42 -21.05
CA ALA A 679 -10.86 -1.07 -20.98
C ALA A 679 -11.52 -1.22 -22.35
N ASN A 680 -12.81 -1.60 -22.37
CA ASN A 680 -13.56 -1.79 -23.62
C ASN A 680 -14.04 -0.48 -24.27
N ILE A 681 -14.10 0.60 -23.50
CA ILE A 681 -14.48 1.95 -23.93
C ILE A 681 -13.49 2.93 -23.28
N LEU A 682 -13.68 4.22 -23.51
CA LEU A 682 -12.79 5.28 -23.08
C LEU A 682 -12.71 5.47 -21.55
N ILE A 683 -11.53 5.93 -21.14
CA ILE A 683 -11.21 6.38 -19.79
C ILE A 683 -11.05 7.90 -19.79
N PHE A 684 -11.76 8.56 -18.88
CA PHE A 684 -11.67 9.99 -18.67
C PHE A 684 -10.56 10.35 -17.69
N SER A 685 -10.41 9.57 -16.61
CA SER A 685 -9.54 9.91 -15.48
C SER A 685 -8.76 8.70 -14.99
N VAL A 686 -7.45 8.89 -14.77
CA VAL A 686 -6.58 7.96 -14.03
C VAL A 686 -5.92 8.68 -12.86
N VAL A 687 -5.96 8.07 -11.68
CA VAL A 687 -5.48 8.64 -10.41
C VAL A 687 -4.72 7.58 -9.61
N LEU A 688 -3.67 7.99 -8.91
CA LEU A 688 -2.85 7.09 -8.09
C LEU A 688 -3.26 7.18 -6.62
N GLN A 689 -3.49 6.05 -5.98
CA GLN A 689 -3.74 6.03 -4.53
C GLN A 689 -2.43 6.00 -3.74
N PRO A 690 -2.45 6.36 -2.44
CA PRO A 690 -1.28 6.29 -1.58
C PRO A 690 -0.60 4.90 -1.54
N ASP A 691 -1.37 3.84 -1.80
CA ASP A 691 -0.90 2.46 -1.86
C ASP A 691 -0.38 2.03 -3.25
N GLY A 692 -0.34 2.96 -4.21
CA GLY A 692 0.13 2.72 -5.58
C GLY A 692 -0.92 2.19 -6.55
N LYS A 693 -2.13 1.85 -6.07
CA LYS A 693 -3.20 1.37 -6.96
C LYS A 693 -3.73 2.51 -7.83
N VAL A 694 -4.28 2.15 -9.00
CA VAL A 694 -4.79 3.11 -9.98
C VAL A 694 -6.31 3.14 -9.91
N LEU A 695 -6.90 4.30 -9.64
CA LEU A 695 -8.32 4.55 -9.82
C LEU A 695 -8.57 5.00 -11.25
N ALA A 696 -9.47 4.32 -11.95
CA ALA A 696 -9.88 4.63 -13.31
C ALA A 696 -11.37 5.00 -13.33
N GLY A 697 -11.68 6.20 -13.83
CA GLY A 697 -13.03 6.67 -14.12
C GLY A 697 -13.23 6.82 -15.63
N GLY A 698 -14.35 6.34 -16.16
CA GLY A 698 -14.62 6.42 -17.59
C GLY A 698 -16.06 6.08 -17.97
N ALA A 699 -16.24 5.76 -19.25
CA ALA A 699 -17.49 5.26 -19.83
C ALA A 699 -17.47 3.73 -20.08
N PHE A 700 -16.44 3.04 -19.60
CA PHE A 700 -16.25 1.60 -19.78
C PHE A 700 -17.26 0.77 -18.99
N ASN A 701 -17.51 -0.44 -19.47
CA ASN A 701 -18.32 -1.44 -18.77
C ASN A 701 -17.50 -2.64 -18.32
N THR A 702 -16.31 -2.81 -18.89
CA THR A 702 -15.35 -3.85 -18.50
C THR A 702 -13.95 -3.29 -18.49
N ILE A 703 -13.16 -3.69 -17.51
CA ILE A 703 -11.72 -3.39 -17.42
C ILE A 703 -11.03 -4.49 -16.62
N GLY A 704 -9.83 -4.89 -17.02
CA GLY A 704 -9.11 -6.00 -16.39
C GLY A 704 -9.79 -7.36 -16.61
N GLY A 705 -10.54 -7.51 -17.70
CA GLY A 705 -11.36 -8.69 -17.98
C GLY A 705 -12.59 -8.86 -17.09
N GLN A 706 -12.90 -7.87 -16.24
CA GLN A 706 -13.99 -7.95 -15.26
C GLN A 706 -15.11 -6.94 -15.58
N PRO A 707 -16.39 -7.27 -15.33
CA PRO A 707 -17.50 -6.31 -15.38
C PRO A 707 -17.34 -5.26 -14.27
N ARG A 708 -16.98 -4.04 -14.67
CA ARG A 708 -16.82 -2.88 -13.78
C ARG A 708 -17.31 -1.68 -14.55
N SER A 709 -18.51 -1.21 -14.22
CA SER A 709 -19.11 -0.08 -14.93
C SER A 709 -18.60 1.23 -14.38
N PHE A 710 -18.01 2.02 -15.28
CA PHE A 710 -17.59 3.42 -15.12
C PHE A 710 -16.47 3.71 -14.13
N TYR A 711 -16.23 2.82 -13.16
CA TYR A 711 -15.21 3.02 -12.13
C TYR A 711 -14.52 1.71 -11.76
N ALA A 712 -13.20 1.76 -11.59
CA ALA A 712 -12.41 0.62 -11.18
C ALA A 712 -11.18 1.05 -10.38
N ARG A 713 -10.81 0.22 -9.41
CA ARG A 713 -9.50 0.24 -8.76
C ARG A 713 -8.65 -0.90 -9.32
N LEU A 714 -7.50 -0.57 -9.87
CA LEU A 714 -6.59 -1.47 -10.60
C LEU A 714 -5.29 -1.61 -9.82
N THR A 715 -4.69 -2.79 -9.88
CA THR A 715 -3.38 -3.07 -9.29
C THR A 715 -2.27 -2.48 -10.15
N ASN A 716 -1.23 -1.97 -9.49
CA ASN A 716 0.07 -1.74 -10.10
C ASN A 716 0.93 -3.00 -9.91
N ASP A 717 1.94 -3.19 -10.76
CA ASP A 717 2.93 -4.27 -10.61
C ASP A 717 4.19 -3.82 -9.84
N THR A 718 4.31 -2.54 -9.49
CA THR A 718 5.35 -2.00 -8.61
C THR A 718 4.75 -1.49 -7.30
N ALA A 719 5.47 -1.67 -6.19
CA ALA A 719 5.05 -1.14 -4.90
C ALA A 719 5.12 0.40 -4.89
N ALA A 720 4.20 1.06 -4.18
CA ALA A 720 4.34 2.47 -3.84
C ALA A 720 5.16 2.59 -2.55
N LEU A 721 6.30 3.26 -2.65
CA LEU A 721 7.17 3.51 -1.50
C LEU A 721 7.06 4.98 -1.10
N SER A 722 6.96 5.22 0.20
CA SER A 722 7.01 6.57 0.76
C SER A 722 7.58 6.57 2.18
N ALA A 723 8.62 7.38 2.40
CA ALA A 723 9.25 7.55 3.70
C ALA A 723 9.31 9.04 4.06
N LEU A 724 8.85 9.36 5.27
CA LEU A 724 9.06 10.67 5.88
C LEU A 724 10.21 10.51 6.86
N ASN A 725 11.25 11.33 6.70
CA ASN A 725 12.41 11.38 7.57
C ASN A 725 12.53 12.78 8.17
N VAL A 726 12.71 12.86 9.48
CA VAL A 726 12.75 14.13 10.22
C VAL A 726 13.98 14.16 11.11
N ALA A 727 14.69 15.29 11.07
CA ALA A 727 15.73 15.69 12.00
C ALA A 727 15.47 17.13 12.46
N SER A 728 16.17 17.61 13.50
CA SER A 728 15.86 18.92 14.12
C SER A 728 15.92 20.13 13.18
N GLY A 729 16.73 20.06 12.11
CA GLY A 729 16.83 21.11 11.10
C GLY A 729 16.30 20.74 9.71
N THR A 730 15.80 19.52 9.51
CA THR A 730 15.43 19.03 8.16
C THR A 730 14.23 18.09 8.20
N ALA A 731 13.31 18.23 7.25
CA ALA A 731 12.26 17.25 6.98
C ALA A 731 12.30 16.85 5.50
N THR A 732 12.33 15.54 5.24
CA THR A 732 12.45 14.99 3.90
C THR A 732 11.38 13.92 3.68
N LEU A 733 10.51 14.15 2.70
CA LEU A 733 9.64 13.10 2.16
C LEU A 733 10.32 12.50 0.92
N THR A 734 10.53 11.20 0.90
CA THR A 734 10.95 10.46 -0.30
C THR A 734 9.81 9.60 -0.81
N ARG A 735 9.68 9.50 -2.13
CA ARG A 735 8.71 8.64 -2.82
C ARG A 735 9.37 7.89 -3.97
N ASP A 736 8.93 6.66 -4.21
CA ASP A 736 9.45 5.79 -5.27
C ASP A 736 8.38 4.79 -5.75
N GLY A 737 8.66 4.11 -6.85
CA GLY A 737 7.79 3.11 -7.46
C GLY A 737 6.45 3.69 -7.90
N ALA A 738 5.38 2.96 -7.61
CA ALA A 738 4.03 3.30 -8.07
C ALA A 738 3.39 4.52 -7.39
N ALA A 739 4.04 5.10 -6.40
CA ALA A 739 3.54 6.26 -5.67
C ALA A 739 3.33 7.46 -6.60
N ALA A 740 2.29 8.29 -6.38
CA ALA A 740 2.11 9.51 -7.16
C ALA A 740 3.31 10.48 -7.01
N ARG A 741 3.74 11.11 -8.11
CA ARG A 741 4.65 12.26 -8.02
C ARG A 741 3.87 13.50 -7.59
N PHE A 742 4.32 14.14 -6.52
CA PHE A 742 3.75 15.39 -6.05
C PHE A 742 4.31 16.60 -6.79
N SER A 743 3.43 17.58 -6.99
CA SER A 743 3.80 18.92 -7.47
C SER A 743 4.46 19.75 -6.36
N ARG A 744 4.07 19.51 -5.10
CA ARG A 744 4.57 20.17 -3.90
C ARG A 744 4.25 19.34 -2.66
N VAL A 745 5.03 19.55 -1.58
CA VAL A 745 4.77 19.00 -0.25
C VAL A 745 4.81 20.11 0.78
N ALA A 746 3.72 20.31 1.52
CA ALA A 746 3.71 21.17 2.69
C ALA A 746 4.13 20.37 3.93
N PHE A 747 5.07 20.90 4.71
CA PHE A 747 5.45 20.35 5.99
C PHE A 747 4.82 21.16 7.12
N GLU A 748 4.29 20.46 8.11
CA GLU A 748 3.63 21.04 9.28
C GLU A 748 4.04 20.28 10.53
N GLN A 749 4.06 20.96 11.68
CA GLN A 749 4.31 20.35 12.98
C GLN A 749 3.09 20.45 13.89
N SER A 750 2.94 19.47 14.78
CA SER A 750 1.98 19.50 15.88
C SER A 750 2.70 19.17 17.20
N LEU A 751 2.44 20.01 18.21
CA LEU A 751 2.97 19.87 19.56
C LEU A 751 1.93 19.31 20.56
N ASP A 752 0.71 19.08 20.08
CA ASP A 752 -0.48 18.69 20.83
C ASP A 752 -1.09 17.37 20.29
N ASN A 753 -0.23 16.49 19.79
CA ASN A 753 -0.59 15.15 19.30
C ASN A 753 -1.62 15.16 18.15
N GLY A 754 -1.48 16.12 17.24
CA GLY A 754 -2.25 16.22 16.00
C GLY A 754 -3.52 17.06 16.09
N ALA A 755 -3.81 17.68 17.24
CA ALA A 755 -4.99 18.51 17.40
C ALA A 755 -4.88 19.84 16.64
N SER A 756 -3.69 20.45 16.61
CA SER A 756 -3.38 21.62 15.80
C SER A 756 -2.10 21.43 15.01
N TRP A 757 -2.04 22.03 13.82
CA TRP A 757 -0.92 21.92 12.89
C TRP A 757 -0.41 23.31 12.51
N THR A 758 0.87 23.55 12.75
CA THR A 758 1.54 24.81 12.40
C THR A 758 2.42 24.59 11.18
N PRO A 759 2.32 25.42 10.12
CA PRO A 759 3.17 25.32 8.95
C PRO A 759 4.65 25.47 9.26
N LEU A 760 5.47 24.59 8.66
CA LEU A 760 6.94 24.68 8.65
C LEU A 760 7.46 25.21 7.31
N GLY A 761 6.77 24.93 6.22
CA GLY A 761 7.11 25.42 4.88
C GLY A 761 6.66 24.46 3.77
N THR A 762 6.98 24.80 2.52
CA THR A 762 6.67 23.97 1.34
C THR A 762 7.94 23.59 0.60
N ALA A 763 8.09 22.32 0.27
CA ALA A 763 9.15 21.81 -0.59
C ALA A 763 8.59 21.46 -1.98
N LEU A 764 9.39 21.79 -3.01
CA LEU A 764 9.15 21.39 -4.40
C LEU A 764 9.89 20.07 -4.70
N PRO A 765 9.46 19.30 -5.72
CA PRO A 765 10.15 18.08 -6.10
C PRO A 765 11.58 18.39 -6.52
N SER A 766 12.57 17.86 -5.81
CA SER A 766 13.94 17.87 -6.28
C SER A 766 14.16 16.66 -7.17
N LEU A 767 14.64 16.94 -8.37
CA LEU A 767 15.00 15.94 -9.34
C LEU A 767 16.48 15.62 -9.26
N ASN A 768 16.81 14.34 -9.40
CA ASN A 768 18.17 13.89 -9.69
C ASN A 768 18.55 14.16 -11.16
N ALA A 769 18.35 15.39 -11.64
CA ALA A 769 18.76 15.83 -12.97
C ALA A 769 19.77 16.97 -12.82
N ALA A 770 21.04 16.61 -12.76
CA ALA A 770 22.21 17.45 -13.04
C ALA A 770 22.71 18.49 -12.01
N ALA A 771 22.15 18.64 -10.81
CA ALA A 771 22.63 19.65 -9.84
C ALA A 771 23.01 19.13 -8.43
N VAL A 772 23.53 17.91 -8.29
CA VAL A 772 24.57 17.57 -7.29
C VAL A 772 25.32 16.35 -7.83
N LYS A 773 26.65 16.41 -7.97
CA LYS A 773 27.51 15.21 -8.14
C LYS A 773 27.57 14.36 -6.85
N ASN A 774 26.46 14.22 -6.14
CA ASN A 774 26.40 13.47 -4.89
C ASN A 774 25.11 12.63 -4.86
N GLU A 775 25.18 11.56 -5.64
CA GLU A 775 24.59 10.23 -5.45
C GLU A 775 23.71 10.00 -4.18
N SER A 776 22.59 10.71 -4.00
CA SER A 776 21.77 10.62 -2.76
C SER A 776 20.39 9.96 -2.90
N LEU A 777 19.92 9.61 -4.11
CA LEU A 777 18.65 8.89 -4.32
C LEU A 777 18.78 7.87 -5.46
N ALA A 778 18.07 6.73 -5.35
CA ALA A 778 17.99 5.72 -6.39
C ALA A 778 17.47 6.34 -7.72
N PRO A 779 17.90 5.85 -8.90
CA PRO A 779 17.39 6.33 -10.18
C PRO A 779 15.85 6.27 -10.23
N GLY A 780 15.23 7.44 -10.38
CA GLY A 780 13.77 7.59 -10.42
C GLY A 780 13.12 8.04 -9.10
N ALA A 781 13.74 7.89 -7.92
CA ALA A 781 13.12 8.35 -6.67
C ALA A 781 13.02 9.89 -6.60
N VAL A 782 11.93 10.41 -6.02
CA VAL A 782 11.70 11.86 -5.87
C VAL A 782 11.75 12.26 -4.40
N GLY A 783 12.53 13.29 -4.10
CA GLY A 783 12.65 13.89 -2.77
C GLY A 783 11.92 15.23 -2.68
N TYR A 784 11.40 15.52 -1.49
CA TYR A 784 10.88 16.82 -1.09
C TYR A 784 11.53 17.17 0.24
N THR A 785 12.52 18.05 0.20
CA THR A 785 13.34 18.38 1.37
C THR A 785 13.12 19.83 1.76
N LEU A 786 12.88 20.05 3.05
CA LEU A 786 12.86 21.35 3.67
C LEU A 786 13.97 21.41 4.73
N THR A 787 14.88 22.36 4.60
CA THR A 787 16.02 22.59 5.51
C THR A 787 15.84 23.87 6.32
N GLY A 788 16.71 24.12 7.30
CA GLY A 788 16.66 25.32 8.12
C GLY A 788 15.49 25.35 9.11
N LEU A 789 14.93 24.17 9.41
CA LEU A 789 13.81 24.04 10.33
C LEU A 789 14.25 24.25 11.78
N SER A 790 13.31 24.66 12.63
CA SER A 790 13.50 24.75 14.07
C SER A 790 12.48 23.84 14.75
N ILE A 791 12.70 22.52 14.68
CA ILE A 791 11.82 21.53 15.30
C ILE A 791 12.25 21.33 16.76
N PRO A 792 11.32 21.43 17.74
CA PRO A 792 11.66 21.26 19.15
C PRO A 792 12.36 19.93 19.47
N THR A 793 13.39 19.98 20.32
CA THR A 793 14.10 18.79 20.85
C THR A 793 13.71 18.51 22.30
N GLY A 794 14.05 17.33 22.82
CA GLY A 794 13.73 16.91 24.19
C GLY A 794 12.25 16.58 24.42
N ARG A 795 11.47 16.42 23.34
CA ARG A 795 10.05 16.06 23.39
C ARG A 795 9.62 15.35 22.11
N TYR A 796 8.47 14.69 22.16
CA TYR A 796 7.79 14.20 20.96
C TYR A 796 7.17 15.38 20.18
N VAL A 797 7.34 15.34 18.87
CA VAL A 797 6.74 16.26 17.89
C VAL A 797 6.18 15.43 16.74
N MET A 798 4.93 15.71 16.36
CA MET A 798 4.38 15.11 15.15
C MET A 798 4.69 16.01 13.96
N ILE A 799 5.26 15.41 12.91
CA ILE A 799 5.48 16.07 11.62
C ILE A 799 4.56 15.44 10.58
N ARG A 800 3.88 16.29 9.82
CA ARG A 800 3.06 15.92 8.68
C ARG A 800 3.69 16.45 7.41
N ALA A 801 3.85 15.58 6.42
CA ALA A 801 4.15 15.92 5.05
C ALA A 801 2.89 15.73 4.22
N ARG A 802 2.33 16.84 3.70
CA ARG A 802 1.11 16.88 2.90
C ARG A 802 1.46 17.10 1.44
N GLY A 803 1.33 16.05 0.64
CA GLY A 803 1.61 16.06 -0.79
C GLY A 803 0.40 16.44 -1.63
N PHE A 804 0.63 17.17 -2.73
CA PHE A 804 -0.41 17.61 -3.66
C PHE A 804 -0.04 17.23 -5.09
N TYR A 805 -0.96 16.66 -5.84
CA TYR A 805 -0.78 16.46 -7.28
C TYR A 805 -2.09 16.51 -8.05
N ARG A 806 -2.00 16.92 -9.31
CA ARG A 806 -3.13 17.04 -10.21
C ARG A 806 -3.22 15.86 -11.17
N ASN A 807 -4.44 15.48 -11.50
CA ASN A 807 -4.75 14.31 -12.31
C ASN A 807 -6.15 14.44 -12.96
N GLY A 808 -6.60 13.37 -13.62
CA GLY A 808 -7.94 13.26 -14.20
C GLY A 808 -8.17 14.03 -15.50
N TYR A 809 -9.39 13.94 -16.02
CA TYR A 809 -9.79 14.68 -17.22
C TYR A 809 -9.60 16.17 -16.97
N PHE A 810 -9.05 16.93 -17.93
CA PHE A 810 -8.86 18.39 -17.80
C PHE A 810 -7.89 18.82 -16.67
N ASN A 811 -7.06 17.92 -16.16
CA ASN A 811 -6.35 18.09 -14.89
C ASN A 811 -7.32 18.43 -13.73
N GLY A 812 -8.59 18.05 -13.87
CA GLY A 812 -9.72 18.50 -13.07
C GLY A 812 -9.77 17.92 -11.67
N ALA A 813 -8.81 17.10 -11.25
CA ALA A 813 -8.71 16.64 -9.88
C ALA A 813 -7.39 17.06 -9.23
N GLU A 814 -7.45 17.49 -7.96
CA GLU A 814 -6.29 17.67 -7.09
C GLU A 814 -6.45 16.73 -5.89
N THR A 815 -5.54 15.75 -5.81
CA THR A 815 -5.47 14.78 -4.70
C THR A 815 -4.52 15.29 -3.64
N ILE A 816 -4.86 15.05 -2.37
CA ILE A 816 -4.00 15.33 -1.22
C ILE A 816 -3.67 14.01 -0.50
N GLU A 817 -2.40 13.79 -0.21
CA GLU A 817 -1.93 12.65 0.58
C GLU A 817 -1.11 13.13 1.79
N ASP A 818 -1.48 12.68 2.98
CA ASP A 818 -0.74 12.97 4.21
C ASP A 818 0.16 11.79 4.59
N LYS A 819 1.41 12.07 4.94
CA LYS A 819 2.29 11.16 5.67
C LYS A 819 2.65 11.81 7.00
N VAL A 820 2.35 11.12 8.10
CA VAL A 820 2.58 11.64 9.45
C VAL A 820 3.60 10.76 10.16
N GLN A 821 4.50 11.40 10.90
CA GLN A 821 5.49 10.73 11.74
C GLN A 821 5.54 11.41 13.11
N ASN A 822 5.48 10.62 14.18
CA ASN A 822 5.76 11.11 15.52
C ASN A 822 7.23 10.85 15.83
N VAL A 823 8.01 11.90 16.12
CA VAL A 823 9.44 11.82 16.32
C VAL A 823 9.85 12.39 17.67
N TYR A 824 10.84 11.77 18.31
CA TYR A 824 11.54 12.35 19.45
C TYR A 824 12.91 12.79 18.97
N LEU A 825 13.16 14.10 19.00
CA LEU A 825 14.45 14.65 18.59
C LEU A 825 15.26 14.96 19.84
N PHE A 826 16.47 14.42 19.92
CA PHE A 826 17.36 14.64 21.04
C PHE A 826 18.02 16.01 20.96
N THR A 827 18.42 16.53 22.12
CA THR A 827 19.27 17.71 22.21
C THR A 827 20.72 17.27 22.00
N PRO A 828 21.45 17.81 21.01
CA PRO A 828 22.84 17.42 20.77
C PRO A 828 23.74 17.68 21.99
N THR A 829 24.67 16.76 22.22
CA THR A 829 25.70 16.84 23.25
C THR A 829 27.09 16.85 22.61
N ALA A 830 28.12 17.24 23.36
CA ALA A 830 29.50 17.30 22.85
C ALA A 830 30.21 15.94 22.73
N ALA A 831 29.57 14.82 23.12
CA ALA A 831 30.18 13.50 23.05
C ALA A 831 30.26 13.00 21.58
N ALA A 832 31.30 12.26 21.23
CA ALA A 832 31.50 11.74 19.87
C ALA A 832 31.18 10.23 19.79
N VAL A 833 30.39 9.83 18.79
CA VAL A 833 29.96 8.46 18.51
C VAL A 833 30.16 8.11 17.03
N SER A 834 29.88 6.85 16.68
CA SER A 834 30.03 6.31 15.33
C SER A 834 28.76 5.62 14.83
N VAL A 835 28.63 5.53 13.51
CA VAL A 835 27.61 4.73 12.82
C VAL A 835 28.30 3.74 11.90
N SER A 836 27.96 2.46 11.96
CA SER A 836 28.53 1.43 11.09
C SER A 836 27.55 0.32 10.76
N GLY A 837 27.76 -0.35 9.63
CA GLY A 837 26.92 -1.45 9.18
C GLY A 837 27.42 -2.06 7.88
N ARG A 838 26.55 -2.87 7.26
CA ARG A 838 26.80 -3.57 6.00
C ARG A 838 25.72 -3.25 4.97
N VAL A 839 26.12 -3.15 3.71
CA VAL A 839 25.21 -3.11 2.56
C VAL A 839 25.26 -4.46 1.87
N LEU A 840 24.10 -5.08 1.69
CA LEU A 840 23.95 -6.46 1.24
C LEU A 840 23.01 -6.55 0.03
N THR A 841 23.30 -7.47 -0.90
CA THR A 841 22.37 -7.89 -1.96
C THR A 841 21.14 -8.60 -1.39
N ALA A 842 20.12 -8.85 -2.21
CA ALA A 842 18.94 -9.62 -1.82
C ALA A 842 19.32 -11.04 -1.34
N SER A 843 20.35 -11.63 -1.97
CA SER A 843 20.94 -12.92 -1.59
C SER A 843 21.82 -12.88 -0.33
N GLY A 844 22.04 -11.71 0.26
CA GLY A 844 22.84 -11.53 1.48
C GLY A 844 24.36 -11.38 1.26
N ALA A 845 24.82 -11.26 0.02
CA ALA A 845 26.23 -11.00 -0.28
C ALA A 845 26.58 -9.52 -0.04
N GLY A 846 27.83 -9.24 0.37
CA GLY A 846 28.30 -7.87 0.57
C GLY A 846 28.33 -7.07 -0.73
N LEU A 847 27.70 -5.90 -0.74
CA LEU A 847 27.65 -5.01 -1.89
C LEU A 847 28.86 -4.07 -1.87
N ARG A 848 29.82 -4.32 -2.76
CA ARG A 848 31.07 -3.54 -2.86
C ARG A 848 30.83 -2.17 -3.51
N ASN A 849 31.57 -1.16 -3.04
CA ASN A 849 31.62 0.19 -3.60
C ASN A 849 30.27 0.94 -3.62
N ALA A 850 29.27 0.46 -2.89
CA ALA A 850 28.04 1.22 -2.65
C ALA A 850 28.41 2.49 -1.87
N VAL A 851 27.78 3.61 -2.23
CA VAL A 851 27.97 4.87 -1.51
C VAL A 851 26.98 4.89 -0.37
N VAL A 852 27.48 4.94 0.86
CA VAL A 852 26.64 5.19 2.04
C VAL A 852 26.78 6.65 2.38
N TYR A 853 25.67 7.33 2.61
CA TYR A 853 25.64 8.72 3.01
C TYR A 853 24.93 8.87 4.35
N LEU A 854 25.34 9.88 5.12
CA LEU A 854 24.76 10.25 6.39
C LEU A 854 24.47 11.74 6.37
N THR A 855 23.20 12.10 6.57
CA THR A 855 22.75 13.50 6.64
C THR A 855 22.54 13.88 8.10
N LYS A 856 23.28 14.89 8.55
CA LYS A 856 23.20 15.46 9.91
C LYS A 856 21.98 16.36 10.03
N ALA A 857 21.66 16.74 11.27
CA ALA A 857 20.52 17.60 11.60
C ALA A 857 20.47 18.93 10.81
N GLY A 858 21.63 19.54 10.52
CA GLY A 858 21.74 20.79 9.75
C GLY A 858 21.64 20.64 8.22
N GLY A 859 21.34 19.44 7.71
CA GLY A 859 21.29 19.15 6.27
C GLY A 859 22.65 18.88 5.62
N GLU A 860 23.75 18.96 6.38
CA GLU A 860 25.08 18.56 5.93
C GLU A 860 25.12 17.03 5.70
N THR A 861 25.52 16.61 4.51
CA THR A 861 25.68 15.18 4.17
C THR A 861 27.15 14.83 4.07
N ILE A 862 27.56 13.78 4.79
CA ILE A 862 28.87 13.12 4.64
C ILE A 862 28.67 11.74 3.98
N SER A 863 29.68 11.22 3.28
CA SER A 863 29.57 9.93 2.58
C SER A 863 30.82 9.08 2.73
N THR A 864 30.65 7.76 2.71
CA THR A 864 31.71 6.76 2.66
C THR A 864 31.36 5.67 1.63
N ARG A 865 32.33 4.84 1.25
CA ARG A 865 32.10 3.71 0.34
C ARG A 865 32.22 2.40 1.09
N THR A 866 31.40 1.43 0.70
CA THR A 866 31.46 0.09 1.28
C THR A 866 32.70 -0.66 0.85
N SER A 867 33.24 -1.48 1.76
CA SER A 867 34.31 -2.43 1.48
C SER A 867 33.85 -3.55 0.53
N THR A 868 34.77 -4.43 0.12
CA THR A 868 34.45 -5.64 -0.66
C THR A 868 33.41 -6.55 0.01
N PHE A 869 33.26 -6.47 1.34
CA PHE A 869 32.27 -7.25 2.11
C PHE A 869 31.00 -6.46 2.45
N GLY A 870 30.84 -5.27 1.86
CA GLY A 870 29.70 -4.38 2.08
C GLY A 870 29.81 -3.49 3.31
N VAL A 871 30.93 -3.48 4.05
CA VAL A 871 31.03 -2.78 5.35
C VAL A 871 31.26 -1.28 5.16
N TYR A 872 30.61 -0.45 5.97
CA TYR A 872 30.81 1.01 6.04
C TYR A 872 30.89 1.52 7.48
N ARG A 873 31.47 2.71 7.67
CA ARG A 873 31.57 3.39 8.98
C ARG A 873 31.67 4.92 8.83
N PHE A 874 31.03 5.62 9.76
CA PHE A 874 31.15 7.06 10.01
C PHE A 874 31.59 7.27 11.45
N ASP A 875 32.60 8.12 11.67
CA ASP A 875 33.15 8.44 12.99
C ASP A 875 33.01 9.94 13.30
N GLY A 876 33.14 10.30 14.58
CA GLY A 876 33.19 11.71 15.02
C GLY A 876 31.84 12.43 14.97
N LEU A 877 30.74 11.69 15.11
CA LEU A 877 29.39 12.25 15.11
C LEU A 877 29.02 12.70 16.52
N ALA A 878 28.45 13.90 16.69
CA ALA A 878 27.94 14.33 17.99
C ALA A 878 26.83 13.39 18.50
N ALA A 879 26.86 13.00 19.76
CA ALA A 879 25.79 12.24 20.41
C ALA A 879 24.60 13.16 20.73
N GLY A 880 23.40 12.60 20.87
CA GLY A 880 22.16 13.35 21.06
C GLY A 880 21.63 14.02 19.79
N GLN A 881 22.07 13.59 18.60
CA GLN A 881 21.48 14.02 17.33
C GLN A 881 20.79 12.85 16.61
N THR A 882 19.78 13.16 15.81
CA THR A 882 19.17 12.20 14.88
C THR A 882 19.76 12.42 13.49
N VAL A 883 20.23 11.34 12.86
CA VAL A 883 20.82 11.36 11.50
C VAL A 883 20.04 10.45 10.56
N ILE A 884 20.10 10.74 9.26
CA ILE A 884 19.53 9.89 8.22
C ILE A 884 20.67 9.21 7.47
N VAL A 885 20.72 7.89 7.51
CA VAL A 885 21.70 7.08 6.79
C VAL A 885 21.02 6.48 5.56
N GLY A 886 21.64 6.58 4.39
CA GLY A 886 21.10 5.98 3.17
C GLY A 886 22.20 5.38 2.31
N VAL A 887 21.79 4.53 1.37
CA VAL A 887 22.69 3.86 0.44
C VAL A 887 22.30 4.21 -0.98
N ASN A 888 23.29 4.57 -1.78
CA ASN A 888 23.17 4.63 -3.21
C ASN A 888 23.97 3.52 -3.87
N SER A 889 23.29 2.79 -4.75
CA SER A 889 23.87 1.75 -5.58
C SER A 889 23.18 1.73 -6.94
N LYS A 890 23.96 1.45 -7.99
CA LYS A 890 23.43 1.18 -9.33
C LYS A 890 22.81 -0.21 -9.45
N GLN A 891 23.06 -1.09 -8.48
CA GLN A 891 22.73 -2.51 -8.54
C GLN A 891 21.49 -2.89 -7.73
N ALA A 892 21.05 -2.03 -6.80
CA ALA A 892 20.00 -2.36 -5.85
C ALA A 892 19.41 -1.11 -5.20
N ARG A 893 18.15 -1.22 -4.76
CA ARG A 893 17.44 -0.18 -4.01
C ARG A 893 17.46 -0.45 -2.52
N PHE A 894 17.52 0.62 -1.73
CA PHE A 894 17.59 0.59 -0.27
C PHE A 894 16.74 1.71 0.33
N ALA A 895 15.99 1.42 1.38
CA ALA A 895 15.29 2.44 2.15
C ALA A 895 16.26 3.14 3.12
N PRO A 896 16.28 4.49 3.20
CA PRO A 896 17.05 5.21 4.22
C PRO A 896 16.60 4.82 5.63
N GLN A 897 17.53 4.84 6.58
CA GLN A 897 17.28 4.56 7.99
C GLN A 897 17.52 5.81 8.84
N ILE A 898 16.66 6.02 9.84
CA ILE A 898 16.84 7.06 10.86
C ILE A 898 17.62 6.44 12.00
N VAL A 899 18.73 7.07 12.37
CA VAL A 899 19.59 6.61 13.47
C VAL A 899 19.65 7.70 14.53
N ASN A 900 19.22 7.36 15.74
CA ASN A 900 19.39 8.21 16.92
C ASN A 900 20.75 7.91 17.55
N LEU A 901 21.58 8.93 17.68
CA LEU A 901 22.97 8.79 18.10
C LEU A 901 23.11 9.03 19.61
N ASP A 902 22.65 8.10 20.43
CA ASP A 902 22.86 8.18 21.89
C ASP A 902 24.21 7.56 22.31
N ASP A 903 24.68 6.57 21.56
CA ASP A 903 25.98 5.89 21.65
C ASP A 903 26.39 5.42 20.23
N ASN A 904 27.47 4.64 20.11
CA ASN A 904 27.87 3.99 18.87
C ASN A 904 26.74 3.11 18.30
N ALA A 905 26.29 3.44 17.09
CA ALA A 905 25.31 2.65 16.34
C ALA A 905 26.04 1.66 15.42
N ALA A 906 26.08 0.39 15.81
CA ALA A 906 26.53 -0.71 14.96
C ALA A 906 25.35 -1.42 14.30
N GLU A 907 25.62 -2.26 13.29
CA GLU A 907 24.62 -3.09 12.59
C GLU A 907 23.49 -2.30 11.92
N VAL A 908 23.77 -1.06 11.49
CA VAL A 908 22.88 -0.26 10.64
C VAL A 908 22.94 -0.83 9.22
N ASP A 909 22.43 -2.04 9.04
CA ASP A 909 22.57 -2.83 7.82
C ASP A 909 21.48 -2.50 6.79
N PHE A 910 21.87 -2.46 5.52
CA PHE A 910 21.00 -2.27 4.38
C PHE A 910 20.93 -3.55 3.56
N ARG A 911 19.72 -4.05 3.29
CA ARG A 911 19.49 -5.22 2.43
C ARG A 911 18.67 -4.81 1.22
N ALA A 912 19.11 -5.23 0.03
CA ALA A 912 18.40 -4.91 -1.20
C ALA A 912 17.04 -5.61 -1.25
N THR A 913 16.00 -4.91 -1.71
CA THR A 913 14.72 -5.51 -2.05
C THR A 913 14.84 -6.33 -3.35
N PRO A 914 14.20 -7.50 -3.47
CA PRO A 914 14.06 -8.18 -4.77
C PRO A 914 13.35 -7.24 -5.77
N GLU A 915 13.84 -7.18 -7.01
CA GLU A 915 13.17 -6.46 -8.10
C GLU A 915 11.88 -7.14 -8.56
#